data_AF-A0A8T1S5Q9-F1
#
_entry.id   AF-A0A8T1S5Q9-F1
#
_cell.length_a   1.000
_cell.length_b   1.000
_cell.length_c   1.000
_cell.angle_alpha   90.00
_cell.angle_beta   90.00
_cell.angle_gamma   90.00
#
_symmetry.space_group_name_H-M   'P 1'
#
loop_
_entity.id
_entity.type
_entity.pdbx_description
1 polymer ?
#
loop_
_entity_poly.entity_id
_entity_poly.type
_entity_poly.pdbx_seq_one_letter_code
_entity_poly.pdbx_strand_id
1 'polypeptide(L)'
;MYHTPLNGGRVYICPINFLGAIQICSKTLQGQTGQAFGRFGASMSEIGDISGDGQMDVAIGAPMENDNRGALYIFHGEKGGLSPQYRQRIEGSLFPSRLHYFGQAVSGGTDLTGDGLPDIAVGAQGQALLLRSRPVLRVGVSIRFQPTKIPISAFNCQGQEQLNTEASWAEVCFTVIKSTMDSLGDGISSTIQYSLALDPGRTKIRATFNSTGPVLSRELRLGIEKKCETYQITLPLCPEDTLTPITLRLNYTLTGEPISTASNLKPILSEDSAPVSAGLLPFQKDCGADNRCDDQLEISFNFSGLSTLVVGVTPELNTTVSIQNHGENSYSTMVQFSYPAALSYRRVLLIQSHRRAVAVKCSSAVGSEEQTQRNCTCHVNHPIFRSGAEAVFVATFDVSSEADLGDRLQITATASSDNGGPITERMNHQAELPVKYGIFIVLTSLEESTKYVNFSAEEAGTSVPVTHRYEVKNLRQRSVPISVTFQFPVELSGVWVWDASEVVPSKPELAQCNSEVGTPGSKDFVKQMSERPLLDCSVATCKKIRCRIASLEMQQPLEFMIKGNVSFQWVSQTQQQKVSLVSEARIEYEEKKYTQKEGFVQHQVQTVVERYEVYNYLPIIVGSSVGGLVLLALITAALYKLGFFKRQYKQMMEDAVEAEGPGPTQSAAAGNPPASDAPKQ
;
A
#
# COMPACT_ATOMS: atom_id res chain seq x y z
N MET A 1 -36.87 3.47 -14.96
CA MET A 1 -36.26 4.79 -14.78
C MET A 1 -35.02 4.60 -13.92
N TYR A 2 -33.84 4.92 -14.45
CA TYR A 2 -32.59 4.79 -13.70
C TYR A 2 -32.48 5.93 -12.68
N HIS A 3 -32.20 5.63 -11.42
CA HIS A 3 -31.87 6.64 -10.42
C HIS A 3 -30.85 6.06 -9.42
N THR A 4 -29.97 6.92 -8.95
CA THR A 4 -29.11 6.69 -7.77
C THR A 4 -29.41 7.79 -6.76
N PRO A 5 -28.86 7.72 -5.52
CA PRO A 5 -29.01 8.82 -4.56
C PRO A 5 -28.52 10.18 -5.08
N LEU A 6 -27.68 10.19 -6.12
CA LEU A 6 -27.04 11.40 -6.65
C LEU A 6 -27.52 11.79 -8.06
N ASN A 7 -27.88 10.82 -8.91
CA ASN A 7 -28.13 11.07 -10.34
C ASN A 7 -29.44 10.41 -10.80
N GLY A 8 -30.28 11.17 -11.50
CA GLY A 8 -31.53 10.70 -12.10
C GLY A 8 -31.43 10.61 -13.62
N GLY A 9 -31.47 9.39 -14.16
CA GLY A 9 -31.32 9.13 -15.60
C GLY A 9 -29.89 8.74 -16.02
N ARG A 10 -29.77 8.06 -17.15
CA ARG A 10 -28.51 7.57 -17.72
C ARG A 10 -28.69 7.30 -19.21
N VAL A 11 -27.66 7.62 -20.00
CA VAL A 11 -27.58 7.27 -21.42
C VAL A 11 -26.40 6.30 -21.63
N TYR A 12 -26.61 5.28 -22.45
CA TYR A 12 -25.59 4.28 -22.79
C TYR A 12 -25.04 4.56 -24.18
N ILE A 13 -23.73 4.44 -24.35
CA ILE A 13 -23.06 4.57 -25.65
C ILE A 13 -22.71 3.17 -26.14
N CYS A 14 -23.25 2.81 -27.29
CA CYS A 14 -23.16 1.46 -27.87
C CYS A 14 -22.51 1.53 -29.26
N PRO A 15 -21.18 1.42 -29.39
CA PRO A 15 -20.52 1.45 -30.69
C PRO A 15 -20.96 0.28 -31.57
N ILE A 16 -21.30 0.57 -32.83
CA ILE A 16 -21.72 -0.46 -33.80
C ILE A 16 -20.47 -1.04 -34.47
N ASN A 17 -20.20 -2.32 -34.26
CA ASN A 17 -19.13 -3.06 -34.95
C ASN A 17 -19.72 -3.85 -36.13
N PHE A 18 -19.39 -3.45 -37.36
CA PHE A 18 -19.91 -4.06 -38.59
C PHE A 18 -19.36 -5.47 -38.90
N LEU A 19 -18.49 -6.03 -38.04
CA LEU A 19 -17.85 -7.35 -38.22
C LEU A 19 -18.61 -8.50 -37.51
N GLY A 20 -19.88 -8.32 -37.15
CA GLY A 20 -20.70 -9.40 -36.55
C GLY A 20 -20.38 -9.74 -35.09
N ALA A 21 -19.61 -8.88 -34.41
CA ALA A 21 -19.33 -9.01 -32.98
C ALA A 21 -20.52 -8.53 -32.12
N ILE A 22 -20.65 -9.09 -30.91
CA ILE A 22 -21.64 -8.67 -29.90
C ILE A 22 -21.45 -7.18 -29.60
N GLN A 23 -22.54 -6.39 -29.65
CA GLN A 23 -22.52 -4.97 -29.34
C GLN A 23 -22.40 -4.77 -27.83
N ILE A 24 -21.25 -4.24 -27.38
CA ILE A 24 -20.97 -4.00 -25.95
C ILE A 24 -21.14 -2.50 -25.67
N CYS A 25 -22.12 -2.16 -24.83
CA CYS A 25 -22.35 -0.78 -24.36
C CYS A 25 -21.59 -0.53 -23.05
N SER A 26 -20.30 -0.25 -23.13
CA SER A 26 -19.44 -0.09 -21.93
C SER A 26 -19.39 1.33 -21.38
N LYS A 27 -19.64 2.35 -22.20
CA LYS A 27 -19.58 3.77 -21.81
C LYS A 27 -20.99 4.30 -21.45
N THR A 28 -21.07 5.16 -20.44
CA THR A 28 -22.32 5.80 -20.01
C THR A 28 -22.14 7.30 -19.85
N LEU A 29 -23.16 8.07 -20.23
CA LEU A 29 -23.27 9.50 -19.95
C LEU A 29 -24.22 9.73 -18.77
N GLN A 30 -23.90 10.76 -17.99
CA GLN A 30 -24.66 11.16 -16.80
C GLN A 30 -24.78 12.68 -16.77
N GLY A 31 -25.89 13.18 -16.18
CA GLY A 31 -26.09 14.60 -15.94
C GLY A 31 -25.36 15.11 -14.69
N GLN A 32 -25.69 16.33 -14.27
CA GLN A 32 -25.13 16.99 -13.10
C GLN A 32 -25.43 16.20 -11.81
N THR A 33 -24.41 16.08 -10.96
CA THR A 33 -24.56 15.42 -9.65
C THR A 33 -25.47 16.21 -8.72
N GLY A 34 -26.32 15.51 -7.98
CA GLY A 34 -27.31 16.08 -7.05
C GLY A 34 -28.72 16.17 -7.63
N GLN A 35 -28.93 15.75 -8.88
CA GLN A 35 -30.21 15.79 -9.57
C GLN A 35 -30.85 14.39 -9.66
N ALA A 36 -31.14 13.76 -8.51
CA ALA A 36 -31.59 12.36 -8.42
C ALA A 36 -32.88 12.05 -9.20
N PHE A 37 -33.72 13.05 -9.47
CA PHE A 37 -34.97 12.91 -10.23
C PHE A 37 -34.97 13.68 -11.55
N GLY A 38 -33.80 14.11 -12.04
CA GLY A 38 -33.65 14.98 -13.21
C GLY A 38 -34.15 14.42 -14.55
N ARG A 39 -34.31 13.10 -14.64
CA ARG A 39 -34.64 12.35 -15.87
C ARG A 39 -33.69 12.66 -17.03
N PHE A 40 -32.40 12.69 -16.75
CA PHE A 40 -31.37 12.78 -17.78
C PHE A 40 -31.52 11.66 -18.83
N GLY A 41 -31.54 12.03 -20.11
CA GLY A 41 -31.78 11.11 -21.22
C GLY A 41 -33.25 10.96 -21.61
N ALA A 42 -34.15 11.84 -21.13
CA ALA A 42 -35.56 11.83 -21.53
C ALA A 42 -35.77 12.14 -23.02
N SER A 43 -34.87 12.96 -23.59
CA SER A 43 -34.78 13.24 -25.01
C SER A 43 -33.32 13.38 -25.42
N MET A 44 -33.01 13.09 -26.67
CA MET A 44 -31.68 13.28 -27.24
C MET A 44 -31.77 13.58 -28.73
N SER A 45 -30.82 14.37 -29.23
CA SER A 45 -30.66 14.66 -30.66
C SER A 45 -29.18 14.77 -31.00
N GLU A 46 -28.80 14.25 -32.17
CA GLU A 46 -27.59 14.69 -32.86
C GLU A 46 -27.79 16.16 -33.29
N ILE A 47 -26.77 17.00 -33.13
CA ILE A 47 -26.88 18.47 -33.27
C ILE A 47 -25.87 19.07 -34.26
N GLY A 48 -25.23 18.26 -35.09
CA GLY A 48 -24.13 18.65 -35.95
C GLY A 48 -22.79 18.68 -35.21
N ASP A 49 -21.75 19.04 -35.94
CA ASP A 49 -20.47 19.48 -35.37
C ASP A 49 -20.59 20.97 -35.02
N ILE A 50 -20.93 21.28 -33.75
CA ILE A 50 -21.06 22.66 -33.28
C ILE A 50 -19.73 23.23 -32.80
N SER A 51 -18.72 22.37 -32.56
CA SER A 51 -17.35 22.78 -32.20
C SER A 51 -16.47 23.13 -33.39
N GLY A 52 -16.77 22.60 -34.58
CA GLY A 52 -15.92 22.67 -35.77
C GLY A 52 -14.68 21.78 -35.69
N ASP A 53 -14.75 20.65 -34.98
CA ASP A 53 -13.63 19.71 -34.81
C ASP A 53 -13.73 18.47 -35.73
N GLY A 54 -14.76 18.42 -36.57
CA GLY A 54 -15.07 17.34 -37.50
C GLY A 54 -15.83 16.18 -36.87
N GLN A 55 -16.30 16.30 -35.62
CA GLN A 55 -16.98 15.25 -34.90
C GLN A 55 -18.41 15.68 -34.57
N MET A 56 -19.36 14.75 -34.68
CA MET A 56 -20.77 15.05 -34.45
C MET A 56 -21.05 15.11 -32.95
N ASP A 57 -21.76 16.16 -32.53
CA ASP A 57 -22.12 16.40 -31.14
C ASP A 57 -23.55 15.96 -30.84
N VAL A 58 -23.86 15.82 -29.55
CA VAL A 58 -25.18 15.38 -29.08
C VAL A 58 -25.71 16.28 -27.97
N ALA A 59 -26.99 16.65 -28.08
CA ALA A 59 -27.74 17.30 -27.02
C ALA A 59 -28.63 16.29 -26.28
N ILE A 60 -28.63 16.33 -24.94
CA ILE A 60 -29.41 15.43 -24.08
C ILE A 60 -30.24 16.24 -23.09
N GLY A 61 -31.53 15.96 -23.04
CA GLY A 61 -32.50 16.63 -22.17
C GLY A 61 -32.63 15.97 -20.80
N ALA A 62 -32.80 16.81 -19.77
CA ALA A 62 -33.08 16.42 -18.40
C ALA A 62 -34.21 17.32 -17.83
N PRO A 63 -35.47 17.10 -18.26
CA PRO A 63 -36.56 18.05 -18.04
C PRO A 63 -36.98 18.22 -16.59
N MET A 64 -36.61 17.31 -15.69
CA MET A 64 -37.02 17.36 -14.28
C MET A 64 -35.95 17.91 -13.34
N GLU A 65 -34.79 18.32 -13.87
CA GLU A 65 -33.77 18.98 -13.05
C GLU A 65 -34.20 20.34 -12.53
N ASN A 66 -33.56 20.79 -11.45
CA ASN A 66 -33.75 22.10 -10.84
C ASN A 66 -35.23 22.40 -10.58
N ASP A 67 -35.91 21.56 -9.78
CA ASP A 67 -37.33 21.71 -9.45
C ASP A 67 -38.26 21.77 -10.68
N ASN A 68 -38.05 20.83 -11.63
CA ASN A 68 -38.79 20.77 -12.90
C ASN A 68 -38.61 21.98 -13.83
N ARG A 69 -37.58 22.79 -13.62
CA ARG A 69 -37.17 23.81 -14.61
C ARG A 69 -36.61 23.17 -15.86
N GLY A 70 -35.88 22.08 -15.70
CA GLY A 70 -35.25 21.32 -16.76
C GLY A 70 -33.90 21.88 -17.20
N ALA A 71 -33.12 21.03 -17.86
CA ALA A 71 -31.80 21.36 -18.39
C ALA A 71 -31.54 20.65 -19.72
N LEU A 72 -30.63 21.22 -20.52
CA LEU A 72 -30.08 20.64 -21.72
C LEU A 72 -28.56 20.50 -21.56
N TYR A 73 -28.03 19.33 -21.91
CA TYR A 73 -26.60 19.02 -21.87
C TYR A 73 -26.07 18.85 -23.27
N ILE A 74 -24.91 19.44 -23.55
CA ILE A 74 -24.19 19.30 -24.81
C ILE A 74 -22.96 18.43 -24.56
N PHE A 75 -22.85 17.34 -25.31
CA PHE A 75 -21.72 16.42 -25.28
C PHE A 75 -21.01 16.47 -26.62
N HIS A 76 -19.69 16.69 -26.57
CA HIS A 76 -18.88 16.69 -27.79
C HIS A 76 -18.55 15.28 -28.28
N GLY A 77 -18.42 15.14 -29.60
CA GLY A 77 -17.83 13.97 -30.24
C GLY A 77 -16.37 13.78 -29.84
N GLU A 78 -15.92 12.52 -29.77
CA GLU A 78 -14.51 12.19 -29.62
C GLU A 78 -14.14 10.98 -30.50
N LYS A 79 -12.85 10.79 -30.77
CA LYS A 79 -12.38 9.64 -31.54
C LYS A 79 -12.82 8.36 -30.84
N GLY A 80 -13.75 7.62 -31.45
CA GLY A 80 -14.31 6.40 -30.89
C GLY A 80 -15.57 6.57 -30.04
N GLY A 81 -16.26 7.73 -30.08
CA GLY A 81 -17.60 7.90 -29.50
C GLY A 81 -17.93 9.34 -29.09
N LEU A 82 -18.45 9.50 -27.87
CA LEU A 82 -18.78 10.79 -27.25
C LEU A 82 -17.94 10.96 -25.99
N SER A 83 -17.57 12.21 -25.70
CA SER A 83 -16.92 12.56 -24.44
C SER A 83 -17.83 12.22 -23.26
N PRO A 84 -17.32 11.61 -22.18
CA PRO A 84 -18.14 11.28 -21.01
C PRO A 84 -18.58 12.51 -20.21
N GLN A 85 -17.88 13.64 -20.37
CA GLN A 85 -18.19 14.89 -19.70
C GLN A 85 -18.95 15.82 -20.66
N TYR A 86 -20.03 16.41 -20.17
CA TYR A 86 -20.72 17.45 -20.93
C TYR A 86 -19.85 18.72 -20.98
N ARG A 87 -19.98 19.48 -22.06
CA ARG A 87 -19.19 20.69 -22.33
C ARG A 87 -19.98 21.95 -22.03
N GLN A 88 -21.28 21.88 -22.23
CA GLN A 88 -22.20 22.94 -21.86
C GLN A 88 -23.45 22.35 -21.21
N ARG A 89 -23.91 23.02 -20.15
CA ARG A 89 -25.21 22.78 -19.53
C ARG A 89 -26.01 24.06 -19.57
N ILE A 90 -27.19 23.98 -20.17
CA ILE A 90 -28.12 25.11 -20.35
C ILE A 90 -29.31 24.85 -19.46
N GLU A 91 -29.49 25.67 -18.43
CA GLU A 91 -30.63 25.54 -17.52
C GLU A 91 -31.86 26.29 -18.05
N GLY A 92 -33.04 25.70 -17.87
CA GLY A 92 -34.30 26.39 -18.15
C GLY A 92 -34.51 27.65 -17.29
N SER A 93 -33.83 27.74 -16.14
CA SER A 93 -33.82 28.90 -15.23
C SER A 93 -33.16 30.14 -15.81
N LEU A 94 -32.26 29.99 -16.79
CA LEU A 94 -31.56 31.10 -17.45
C LEU A 94 -32.51 31.97 -18.29
N PHE A 95 -33.67 31.42 -18.65
CA PHE A 95 -34.64 32.10 -19.49
C PHE A 95 -35.67 32.86 -18.63
N PRO A 96 -36.00 34.12 -18.98
CA PRO A 96 -36.92 34.94 -18.19
C PRO A 96 -38.32 34.36 -18.02
N SER A 97 -38.76 33.47 -18.93
CA SER A 97 -40.12 32.95 -19.02
C SER A 97 -40.49 31.91 -17.96
N ARG A 98 -39.63 31.67 -16.95
CA ARG A 98 -39.86 30.69 -15.88
C ARG A 98 -40.23 29.31 -16.47
N LEU A 99 -39.37 28.80 -17.35
CA LEU A 99 -39.60 27.54 -18.06
C LEU A 99 -39.88 26.38 -17.10
N HIS A 100 -40.69 25.44 -17.57
CA HIS A 100 -40.92 24.14 -16.93
C HIS A 100 -40.69 23.05 -17.97
N TYR A 101 -40.08 21.94 -17.52
CA TYR A 101 -39.75 20.80 -18.38
C TYR A 101 -38.89 21.16 -19.60
N PHE A 102 -38.00 22.14 -19.48
CA PHE A 102 -37.05 22.50 -20.53
C PHE A 102 -36.15 21.30 -20.87
N GLY A 103 -36.07 20.94 -22.15
CA GLY A 103 -35.37 19.73 -22.60
C GLY A 103 -36.23 18.48 -22.53
N GLN A 104 -37.57 18.59 -22.54
CA GLN A 104 -38.46 17.41 -22.67
C GLN A 104 -38.49 16.84 -24.10
N ALA A 105 -38.16 17.66 -25.09
CA ALA A 105 -38.02 17.30 -26.49
C ALA A 105 -36.87 18.13 -27.06
N VAL A 106 -36.03 17.54 -27.89
CA VAL A 106 -34.85 18.18 -28.49
C VAL A 106 -34.76 17.75 -29.94
N SER A 107 -34.48 18.70 -30.83
CA SER A 107 -34.17 18.47 -32.23
C SER A 107 -33.10 19.46 -32.65
N GLY A 108 -32.00 19.00 -33.24
CA GLY A 108 -30.95 19.88 -33.77
C GLY A 108 -30.38 19.37 -35.08
N GLY A 109 -29.21 19.91 -35.45
CA GLY A 109 -28.47 19.47 -36.64
C GLY A 109 -28.89 20.15 -37.94
N THR A 110 -29.71 21.19 -37.88
CA THR A 110 -30.13 21.98 -39.05
C THR A 110 -30.01 23.47 -38.75
N ASP A 111 -29.54 24.25 -39.71
CA ASP A 111 -29.54 25.70 -39.65
C ASP A 111 -30.95 26.24 -39.91
N LEU A 112 -31.52 26.94 -38.92
CA LEU A 112 -32.83 27.57 -38.97
C LEU A 112 -32.74 29.10 -38.95
N THR A 113 -31.53 29.66 -38.77
CA THR A 113 -31.28 31.10 -38.69
C THR A 113 -30.60 31.67 -39.93
N GLY A 114 -30.14 30.82 -40.84
CA GLY A 114 -29.52 31.18 -42.11
C GLY A 114 -28.08 31.67 -41.98
N ASP A 115 -27.41 31.39 -40.85
CA ASP A 115 -26.01 31.72 -40.65
C ASP A 115 -25.06 30.59 -41.06
N GLY A 116 -25.58 29.43 -41.43
CA GLY A 116 -24.83 28.24 -41.83
C GLY A 116 -24.37 27.36 -40.67
N LEU A 117 -24.70 27.71 -39.42
CA LEU A 117 -24.42 26.90 -38.24
C LEU A 117 -25.65 26.08 -37.85
N PRO A 118 -25.49 24.83 -37.36
CA PRO A 118 -26.63 24.05 -36.91
C PRO A 118 -27.23 24.63 -35.62
N ASP A 119 -28.56 24.75 -35.59
CA ASP A 119 -29.33 25.25 -34.45
C ASP A 119 -29.96 24.11 -33.66
N ILE A 120 -30.41 24.41 -32.44
CA ILE A 120 -31.05 23.45 -31.53
C ILE A 120 -32.43 23.97 -31.11
N ALA A 121 -33.49 23.25 -31.50
CA ALA A 121 -34.84 23.45 -31.01
C ALA A 121 -35.08 22.63 -29.73
N VAL A 122 -35.55 23.29 -28.67
CA VAL A 122 -35.77 22.69 -27.35
C VAL A 122 -37.19 22.93 -26.89
N GLY A 123 -37.91 21.84 -26.62
CA GLY A 123 -39.26 21.87 -26.06
C GLY A 123 -39.26 22.14 -24.56
N ALA A 124 -40.23 22.93 -24.13
CA ALA A 124 -40.62 23.16 -22.75
C ALA A 124 -42.16 23.13 -22.64
N GLN A 125 -42.71 23.20 -21.44
CA GLN A 125 -44.16 23.19 -21.25
C GLN A 125 -44.79 24.44 -21.88
N GLY A 126 -45.56 24.24 -22.96
CA GLY A 126 -46.27 25.31 -23.67
C GLY A 126 -45.37 26.23 -24.51
N GLN A 127 -44.08 25.94 -24.64
CA GLN A 127 -43.10 26.76 -25.38
C GLN A 127 -42.10 25.88 -26.13
N ALA A 128 -41.55 26.41 -27.22
CA ALA A 128 -40.39 25.86 -27.90
C ALA A 128 -39.35 26.99 -28.05
N LEU A 129 -38.09 26.70 -27.74
CA LEU A 129 -36.99 27.65 -27.85
C LEU A 129 -36.08 27.22 -28.99
N LEU A 130 -35.62 28.18 -29.78
CA LEU A 130 -34.57 27.98 -30.77
C LEU A 130 -33.27 28.58 -30.24
N LEU A 131 -32.29 27.71 -29.99
CA LEU A 131 -30.95 28.08 -29.57
C LEU A 131 -30.03 28.08 -30.79
N ARG A 132 -29.38 29.21 -31.03
CA ARG A 132 -28.43 29.35 -32.13
C ARG A 132 -27.00 29.03 -31.71
N SER A 133 -26.27 28.37 -32.59
CA SER A 133 -24.84 28.13 -32.43
C SER A 133 -24.02 29.40 -32.67
N ARG A 134 -22.75 29.40 -32.28
CA ARG A 134 -21.84 30.55 -32.44
C ARG A 134 -20.63 30.13 -33.29
N PRO A 135 -20.06 31.02 -34.12
CA PRO A 135 -18.84 30.72 -34.85
C PRO A 135 -17.70 30.44 -33.88
N VAL A 136 -17.01 29.31 -34.06
CA VAL A 136 -15.90 28.91 -33.21
C VAL A 136 -14.59 29.31 -33.89
N LEU A 137 -13.76 30.07 -33.17
CA LEU A 137 -12.45 30.53 -33.62
C LEU A 137 -11.36 29.81 -32.84
N ARG A 138 -10.36 29.28 -33.54
CA ARG A 138 -9.16 28.71 -32.95
C ARG A 138 -7.99 29.68 -33.11
N VAL A 139 -7.25 29.87 -32.02
CA VAL A 139 -6.09 30.78 -32.00
C VAL A 139 -4.81 29.97 -31.82
N GLY A 140 -3.96 30.00 -32.85
CA GLY A 140 -2.59 29.51 -32.78
C GLY A 140 -1.64 30.61 -32.32
N VAL A 141 -0.78 30.31 -31.35
CA VAL A 141 0.25 31.23 -30.86
C VAL A 141 1.63 30.67 -31.23
N SER A 142 2.51 31.51 -31.78
CA SER A 142 3.92 31.17 -31.98
C SER A 142 4.83 32.26 -31.44
N ILE A 143 5.81 31.86 -30.65
CA ILE A 143 6.84 32.74 -30.08
C ILE A 143 8.18 32.35 -30.70
N ARG A 144 8.88 33.31 -31.31
CA ARG A 144 10.21 33.12 -31.90
C ARG A 144 11.18 34.14 -31.33
N PHE A 145 12.41 33.72 -31.07
CA PHE A 145 13.46 34.60 -30.56
C PHE A 145 14.55 34.79 -31.60
N GLN A 146 15.06 36.01 -31.73
CA GLN A 146 16.17 36.33 -32.60
C GLN A 146 17.15 37.31 -31.91
N PRO A 147 18.39 36.89 -31.61
CA PRO A 147 18.94 35.53 -31.73
C PRO A 147 18.24 34.51 -30.81
N THR A 148 18.33 33.22 -31.17
CA THR A 148 17.71 32.09 -30.43
C THR A 148 18.43 31.71 -29.13
N LYS A 149 19.65 32.22 -28.93
CA LYS A 149 20.46 32.04 -27.72
C LYS A 149 21.10 33.36 -27.34
N ILE A 150 21.20 33.62 -26.04
CA ILE A 150 21.84 34.83 -25.50
C ILE A 150 23.35 34.56 -25.38
N PRO A 151 24.21 35.29 -26.12
CA PRO A 151 25.66 35.13 -26.01
C PRO A 151 26.16 35.64 -24.66
N ILE A 152 26.85 34.81 -23.88
CA ILE A 152 27.40 35.18 -22.57
C ILE A 152 28.53 36.20 -22.72
N SER A 153 29.28 36.17 -23.83
CA SER A 153 30.37 37.10 -24.14
C SER A 153 29.94 38.55 -24.33
N ALA A 154 28.64 38.81 -24.54
CA ALA A 154 28.12 40.16 -24.71
C ALA A 154 27.99 40.95 -23.39
N PHE A 155 28.18 40.29 -22.24
CA PHE A 155 28.00 40.87 -20.91
C PHE A 155 29.36 41.03 -20.21
N ASN A 156 29.89 42.27 -20.15
CA ASN A 156 31.16 42.57 -19.49
C ASN A 156 30.94 43.16 -18.09
N CYS A 157 31.31 42.40 -17.07
CA CYS A 157 31.13 42.80 -15.67
C CYS A 157 32.26 43.69 -15.15
N GLN A 158 32.15 45.00 -15.43
CA GLN A 158 33.03 46.04 -14.87
C GLN A 158 32.36 46.88 -13.75
N GLY A 159 31.28 46.37 -13.14
CA GLY A 159 30.76 46.90 -11.86
C GLY A 159 29.59 47.89 -11.95
N GLN A 160 28.80 47.91 -13.03
CA GLN A 160 27.55 48.68 -13.09
C GLN A 160 26.35 47.79 -13.46
N GLU A 161 25.32 47.79 -12.60
CA GLU A 161 24.01 47.16 -12.84
C GLU A 161 23.12 48.11 -13.67
N GLN A 162 23.39 48.25 -14.97
CA GLN A 162 22.47 48.94 -15.89
C GLN A 162 21.78 47.94 -16.82
N LEU A 163 20.46 48.07 -16.96
CA LEU A 163 19.68 47.43 -18.02
C LEU A 163 19.82 48.24 -19.31
N ASN A 164 20.79 47.91 -20.15
CA ASN A 164 20.99 48.55 -21.44
C ASN A 164 21.58 47.61 -22.51
N THR A 165 21.64 46.31 -22.25
CA THR A 165 22.18 45.33 -23.22
C THR A 165 21.05 44.63 -23.94
N GLU A 166 20.97 44.85 -25.25
CA GLU A 166 20.07 44.11 -26.12
C GLU A 166 20.49 42.64 -26.14
N ALA A 167 19.57 41.76 -25.74
CA ALA A 167 19.85 40.33 -25.67
C ALA A 167 19.17 39.54 -26.80
N SER A 168 17.90 39.87 -27.11
CA SER A 168 17.12 39.22 -28.17
C SER A 168 15.85 40.00 -28.49
N TRP A 169 15.19 39.63 -29.59
CA TRP A 169 13.84 40.06 -29.95
C TRP A 169 12.87 38.88 -29.88
N ALA A 170 11.71 39.07 -29.27
CA ALA A 170 10.62 38.10 -29.31
C ALA A 170 9.58 38.52 -30.37
N GLU A 171 9.41 37.71 -31.41
CA GLU A 171 8.30 37.80 -32.35
C GLU A 171 7.16 36.93 -31.85
N VAL A 172 6.02 37.55 -31.54
CA VAL A 172 4.80 36.88 -31.07
C VAL A 172 3.74 36.99 -32.16
N CYS A 173 3.33 35.85 -32.70
CA CYS A 173 2.28 35.80 -33.71
C CYS A 173 1.01 35.13 -33.18
N PHE A 174 -0.13 35.74 -33.48
CA PHE A 174 -1.45 35.15 -33.34
C PHE A 174 -1.97 34.77 -34.73
N THR A 175 -2.43 33.54 -34.87
CA THR A 175 -3.08 33.04 -36.08
C THR A 175 -4.50 32.66 -35.73
N VAL A 176 -5.47 33.42 -36.21
CA VAL A 176 -6.89 33.14 -35.99
C VAL A 176 -7.40 32.36 -37.18
N ILE A 177 -7.94 31.17 -36.92
CA ILE A 177 -8.61 30.36 -37.91
C ILE A 177 -10.03 30.07 -37.44
N LYS A 178 -10.92 29.90 -38.40
CA LYS A 178 -12.30 29.53 -38.13
C LYS A 178 -12.42 28.00 -38.12
N SER A 179 -12.99 27.46 -37.06
CA SER A 179 -13.20 26.02 -36.91
C SER A 179 -14.52 25.57 -37.52
N THR A 180 -15.58 26.36 -37.34
CA THR A 180 -16.92 26.03 -37.84
C THR A 180 -17.09 26.38 -39.32
N MET A 181 -17.74 25.50 -40.07
CA MET A 181 -18.22 25.80 -41.41
C MET A 181 -19.52 26.60 -41.30
N ASP A 182 -19.51 27.84 -41.77
CA ASP A 182 -20.70 28.71 -41.76
C ASP A 182 -20.73 29.63 -42.98
N SER A 183 -21.82 30.38 -43.15
CA SER A 183 -22.06 31.26 -44.31
C SER A 183 -21.71 32.74 -44.05
N LEU A 184 -21.09 33.06 -42.92
CA LEU A 184 -20.78 34.43 -42.47
C LEU A 184 -19.53 35.04 -43.14
N GLY A 185 -18.83 34.25 -43.97
CA GLY A 185 -17.60 34.67 -44.66
C GLY A 185 -16.43 34.95 -43.72
N ASP A 186 -15.44 35.70 -44.23
CA ASP A 186 -14.19 36.03 -43.52
C ASP A 186 -14.21 37.39 -42.82
N GLY A 187 -15.32 38.12 -42.90
CA GLY A 187 -15.52 39.43 -42.25
C GLY A 187 -15.66 39.37 -40.72
N ILE A 188 -15.32 38.24 -40.11
CA ILE A 188 -15.38 38.03 -38.66
C ILE A 188 -14.13 38.63 -38.04
N SER A 189 -14.33 39.52 -37.07
CA SER A 189 -13.24 40.13 -36.31
C SER A 189 -13.35 39.78 -34.83
N SER A 190 -12.19 39.80 -34.16
CA SER A 190 -12.09 39.58 -32.73
C SER A 190 -11.02 40.47 -32.14
N THR A 191 -11.20 40.77 -30.86
CA THR A 191 -10.25 41.53 -30.06
C THR A 191 -9.52 40.54 -29.15
N ILE A 192 -8.20 40.44 -29.30
CA ILE A 192 -7.33 39.65 -28.43
C ILE A 192 -6.67 40.60 -27.42
N GLN A 193 -6.95 40.39 -26.14
CA GLN A 193 -6.26 41.04 -25.04
C GLN A 193 -5.23 40.06 -24.47
N TYR A 194 -3.96 40.44 -24.50
CA TYR A 194 -2.87 39.57 -24.05
C TYR A 194 -1.87 40.28 -23.16
N SER A 195 -1.22 39.47 -22.32
CA SER A 195 -0.14 39.86 -21.43
C SER A 195 1.09 39.01 -21.68
N LEU A 196 2.25 39.65 -21.68
CA LEU A 196 3.55 39.05 -21.80
C LEU A 196 4.30 39.25 -20.48
N ALA A 197 4.96 38.21 -19.98
CA ALA A 197 5.78 38.27 -18.78
C ALA A 197 7.10 37.53 -19.00
N LEU A 198 8.22 38.24 -18.85
CA LEU A 198 9.56 37.68 -18.77
C LEU A 198 9.84 37.28 -17.32
N ASP A 199 10.42 36.11 -17.05
CA ASP A 199 10.80 35.82 -15.65
C ASP A 199 9.63 35.61 -14.68
N PRO A 200 8.45 35.06 -15.07
CA PRO A 200 7.31 35.05 -14.17
C PRO A 200 7.60 34.29 -12.87
N GLY A 201 7.40 34.95 -11.73
CA GLY A 201 7.58 34.35 -10.40
C GLY A 201 9.00 34.47 -9.84
N ARG A 202 9.94 35.09 -10.55
CA ARG A 202 11.27 35.40 -9.98
C ARG A 202 11.21 36.65 -9.10
N THR A 203 11.97 36.62 -8.00
CA THR A 203 12.13 37.74 -7.08
C THR A 203 13.04 38.83 -7.64
N LYS A 204 14.08 38.46 -8.40
CA LYS A 204 14.97 39.39 -9.12
C LYS A 204 14.64 39.40 -10.61
N ILE A 205 14.42 40.59 -11.16
CA ILE A 205 14.15 40.80 -12.59
C ILE A 205 15.47 40.68 -13.36
N ARG A 206 15.53 39.73 -14.30
CA ARG A 206 16.70 39.56 -15.19
C ARG A 206 16.50 40.10 -16.58
N ALA A 207 15.26 40.31 -17.01
CA ALA A 207 14.94 40.74 -18.37
C ALA A 207 13.75 41.68 -18.39
N THR A 208 13.77 42.65 -19.28
CA THR A 208 12.65 43.59 -19.48
C THR A 208 12.38 43.86 -20.94
N PHE A 209 11.15 44.27 -21.22
CA PHE A 209 10.75 44.77 -22.53
C PHE A 209 11.12 46.24 -22.67
N ASN A 210 11.92 46.60 -23.68
CA ASN A 210 12.33 47.98 -24.01
C ASN A 210 12.72 48.83 -22.77
N SER A 211 13.36 48.23 -21.76
CA SER A 211 13.69 48.86 -20.45
C SER A 211 12.51 49.42 -19.64
N THR A 212 11.26 49.11 -19.99
CA THR A 212 10.04 49.60 -19.30
C THR A 212 9.56 48.70 -18.16
N GLY A 213 9.85 47.39 -18.24
CA GLY A 213 9.48 46.42 -17.21
C GLY A 213 9.40 44.98 -17.73
N PRO A 214 9.25 43.98 -16.83
CA PRO A 214 9.20 42.57 -17.19
C PRO A 214 7.82 42.10 -17.68
N VAL A 215 6.79 42.94 -17.52
CA VAL A 215 5.40 42.61 -17.87
C VAL A 215 4.84 43.68 -18.80
N LEU A 216 4.10 43.24 -19.81
CA LEU A 216 3.49 44.11 -20.81
C LEU A 216 2.08 43.61 -21.14
N SER A 217 1.13 44.53 -21.28
CA SER A 217 -0.24 44.24 -21.72
C SER A 217 -0.55 44.99 -23.01
N ARG A 218 -1.24 44.30 -23.93
CA ARG A 218 -1.60 44.82 -25.26
C ARG A 218 -2.96 44.30 -25.69
N GLU A 219 -3.53 45.02 -26.63
CA GLU A 219 -4.76 44.66 -27.32
C GLU A 219 -4.49 44.62 -28.82
N LEU A 220 -4.99 43.58 -29.47
CA LEU A 220 -4.87 43.38 -30.91
C LEU A 220 -6.24 43.08 -31.50
N ARG A 221 -6.67 43.90 -32.45
CA ARG A 221 -7.82 43.58 -33.30
C ARG A 221 -7.33 42.91 -34.58
N LEU A 222 -7.95 41.78 -34.90
CA LEU A 222 -7.62 40.95 -36.05
C LEU A 222 -8.84 40.18 -36.55
N GLY A 223 -8.86 39.93 -37.85
CA GLY A 223 -9.82 39.05 -38.50
C GLY A 223 -9.35 37.59 -38.50
N ILE A 224 -9.77 36.84 -39.51
CA ILE A 224 -9.24 35.50 -39.80
C ILE A 224 -7.91 35.64 -40.55
N GLU A 225 -6.85 35.97 -39.79
CA GLU A 225 -5.53 36.22 -40.34
C GLU A 225 -4.41 35.86 -39.35
N LYS A 226 -3.17 35.89 -39.84
CA LYS A 226 -1.97 35.84 -39.00
C LYS A 226 -1.42 37.24 -38.81
N LYS A 227 -1.24 37.65 -37.55
CA LYS A 227 -0.65 38.95 -37.20
C LYS A 227 0.43 38.78 -36.14
N CYS A 228 1.57 39.43 -36.35
CA CYS A 228 2.76 39.33 -35.49
C CYS A 228 3.16 40.69 -34.95
N GLU A 229 3.59 40.72 -33.69
CA GLU A 229 4.18 41.89 -33.02
C GLU A 229 5.55 41.50 -32.46
N THR A 230 6.51 42.43 -32.49
CA THR A 230 7.88 42.18 -32.02
C THR A 230 8.19 42.98 -30.76
N TYR A 231 8.97 42.37 -29.86
CA TYR A 231 9.32 42.95 -28.55
C TYR A 231 10.81 42.81 -28.29
N GLN A 232 11.49 43.91 -28.01
CA GLN A 232 12.91 43.89 -27.64
C GLN A 232 13.06 43.38 -26.21
N ILE A 233 13.96 42.42 -26.00
CA ILE A 233 14.34 41.89 -24.70
C ILE A 233 15.72 42.45 -24.34
N THR A 234 15.75 43.12 -23.20
CA THR A 234 16.96 43.72 -22.63
C THR A 234 17.33 43.04 -21.33
N LEU A 235 18.63 42.84 -21.11
CA LEU A 235 19.21 42.23 -19.91
C LEU A 235 20.10 43.25 -19.19
N PRO A 236 20.33 43.08 -17.87
CA PRO A 236 21.35 43.83 -17.15
C PRO A 236 22.74 43.45 -17.67
N LEU A 237 23.69 44.39 -17.56
CA LEU A 237 25.10 44.17 -17.92
C LEU A 237 25.73 42.96 -17.22
N CYS A 238 25.23 42.59 -16.03
CA CYS A 238 25.65 41.40 -15.27
C CYS A 238 24.45 40.60 -14.79
N PRO A 239 23.92 39.66 -15.60
CA PRO A 239 22.90 38.75 -15.13
C PRO A 239 23.53 37.77 -14.11
N GLU A 240 23.01 37.69 -12.88
CA GLU A 240 23.51 36.74 -11.86
C GLU A 240 23.29 35.26 -12.25
N ASP A 241 22.21 34.99 -12.98
CA ASP A 241 21.84 33.65 -13.45
C ASP A 241 21.81 33.66 -14.99
N THR A 242 22.87 33.14 -15.59
CA THR A 242 23.04 32.97 -17.04
C THR A 242 22.88 31.51 -17.47
N LEU A 243 22.20 30.69 -16.66
CA LEU A 243 22.17 29.25 -16.85
C LEU A 243 20.76 28.74 -17.13
N THR A 244 19.77 29.30 -16.44
CA THR A 244 18.37 29.00 -16.71
C THR A 244 17.84 29.86 -17.86
N PRO A 245 17.05 29.30 -18.79
CA PRO A 245 16.51 30.05 -19.92
C PRO A 245 15.59 31.17 -19.44
N ILE A 246 15.56 32.27 -20.18
CA ILE A 246 14.58 33.33 -19.96
C ILE A 246 13.23 32.84 -20.46
N THR A 247 12.25 32.78 -19.57
CA THR A 247 10.90 32.31 -19.90
C THR A 247 10.03 33.51 -20.26
N LEU A 248 9.49 33.51 -21.48
CA LEU A 248 8.46 34.45 -21.94
C LEU A 248 7.10 33.76 -21.86
N ARG A 249 6.31 34.10 -20.84
CA ARG A 249 4.94 33.61 -20.69
C ARG A 249 3.96 34.58 -21.32
N LEU A 250 3.10 34.05 -22.19
CA LEU A 250 2.00 34.74 -22.84
C LEU A 250 0.69 34.21 -22.28
N ASN A 251 -0.21 35.11 -21.90
CA ASN A 251 -1.60 34.78 -21.58
C ASN A 251 -2.52 35.69 -22.40
N TYR A 252 -3.52 35.13 -23.07
CA TYR A 252 -4.49 35.90 -23.85
C TYR A 252 -5.94 35.49 -23.60
N THR A 253 -6.82 36.41 -23.90
CA THR A 253 -8.27 36.21 -24.02
C THR A 253 -8.73 36.72 -25.37
N LEU A 254 -9.78 36.10 -25.92
CA LEU A 254 -10.38 36.52 -27.17
C LEU A 254 -11.84 36.88 -26.93
N THR A 255 -12.23 38.09 -27.36
CA THR A 255 -13.61 38.54 -27.39
C THR A 255 -14.04 38.76 -28.83
N GLY A 256 -15.04 38.00 -29.28
CA GLY A 256 -15.61 38.16 -30.62
C GLY A 256 -16.43 39.44 -30.76
N GLU A 257 -16.22 40.15 -31.87
CA GLU A 257 -17.00 41.33 -32.21
C GLU A 257 -18.40 40.93 -32.73
N PRO A 258 -19.46 41.74 -32.49
CA PRO A 258 -20.79 41.45 -33.01
C PRO A 258 -20.83 41.43 -34.55
N ILE A 259 -21.36 40.35 -35.12
CA ILE A 259 -21.55 40.21 -36.56
C ILE A 259 -22.92 40.79 -36.95
N SER A 260 -22.91 41.94 -37.62
CA SER A 260 -24.13 42.67 -37.98
C SER A 260 -25.05 41.89 -38.93
N THR A 261 -24.49 41.09 -39.83
CA THR A 261 -25.23 40.24 -40.78
C THR A 261 -25.92 39.04 -40.10
N ALA A 262 -25.53 38.69 -38.87
CA ALA A 262 -26.01 37.53 -38.13
C ALA A 262 -26.73 37.94 -36.83
N SER A 263 -27.50 39.03 -36.85
CA SER A 263 -28.21 39.53 -35.67
C SER A 263 -27.30 39.67 -34.43
N ASN A 264 -26.14 40.31 -34.62
CA ASN A 264 -25.14 40.54 -33.57
C ASN A 264 -24.61 39.27 -32.89
N LEU A 265 -24.56 38.14 -33.62
CA LEU A 265 -23.90 36.92 -33.15
C LEU A 265 -22.43 37.21 -32.87
N LYS A 266 -21.90 36.67 -31.76
CA LYS A 266 -20.52 36.88 -31.36
C LYS A 266 -19.73 35.57 -31.51
N PRO A 267 -18.58 35.57 -32.19
CA PRO A 267 -17.67 34.43 -32.19
C PRO A 267 -17.23 34.03 -30.78
N ILE A 268 -16.85 32.77 -30.61
CA ILE A 268 -16.31 32.23 -29.37
C ILE A 268 -14.95 31.57 -29.61
N LEU A 269 -14.07 31.65 -28.61
CA LEU A 269 -12.80 30.93 -28.63
C LEU A 269 -13.05 29.43 -28.46
N SER A 270 -12.43 28.62 -29.32
CA SER A 270 -12.40 27.15 -29.19
C SER A 270 -11.71 26.73 -27.89
N GLU A 271 -12.27 25.73 -27.20
CA GLU A 271 -11.65 25.14 -26.01
C GLU A 271 -10.28 24.51 -26.29
N ASP A 272 -10.01 24.10 -27.53
CA ASP A 272 -8.72 23.55 -27.96
C ASP A 272 -7.63 24.61 -28.10
N SER A 273 -7.99 25.89 -28.00
CA SER A 273 -7.01 26.97 -28.02
C SER A 273 -6.33 27.04 -26.66
N ALA A 274 -5.00 26.92 -26.61
CA ALA A 274 -4.25 27.08 -25.38
C ALA A 274 -4.11 28.59 -25.05
N PRO A 275 -4.83 29.12 -24.03
CA PRO A 275 -4.80 30.56 -23.72
C PRO A 275 -3.46 31.01 -23.13
N VAL A 276 -2.67 30.04 -22.62
CA VAL A 276 -1.35 30.26 -22.05
C VAL A 276 -0.31 29.55 -22.92
N SER A 277 0.73 30.28 -23.30
CA SER A 277 1.88 29.76 -24.04
C SER A 277 3.18 30.27 -23.41
N ALA A 278 4.27 29.53 -23.56
CA ALA A 278 5.57 29.93 -23.05
C ALA A 278 6.67 29.67 -24.09
N GLY A 279 7.54 30.66 -24.26
CA GLY A 279 8.78 30.53 -25.02
C GLY A 279 9.99 30.51 -24.08
N LEU A 280 11.02 29.74 -24.43
CA LEU A 280 12.27 29.66 -23.68
C LEU A 280 13.41 30.25 -24.52
N LEU A 281 14.09 31.25 -23.96
CA LEU A 281 15.28 31.88 -24.54
C LEU A 281 16.52 31.48 -23.72
N PRO A 282 17.26 30.43 -24.13
CA PRO A 282 18.43 29.96 -23.40
C PRO A 282 19.67 30.84 -23.58
N PHE A 283 20.61 30.74 -22.65
CA PHE A 283 21.95 31.30 -22.78
C PHE A 283 22.86 30.34 -23.58
N GLN A 284 23.87 30.89 -24.27
CA GLN A 284 24.87 30.10 -24.98
C GLN A 284 25.80 29.40 -23.98
N LYS A 285 26.08 28.10 -24.19
CA LYS A 285 27.02 27.35 -23.37
C LYS A 285 28.47 27.77 -23.69
N ASP A 286 29.31 27.80 -22.66
CA ASP A 286 30.75 28.01 -22.79
C ASP A 286 31.43 26.68 -23.19
N CYS A 287 31.53 26.45 -24.51
CA CYS A 287 32.08 25.24 -25.13
C CYS A 287 33.30 25.55 -26.02
N GLY A 288 34.02 26.65 -25.78
CA GLY A 288 35.14 27.02 -26.64
C GLY A 288 34.77 27.39 -28.09
N ALA A 289 35.75 27.35 -29.00
CA ALA A 289 35.63 27.90 -30.36
C ALA A 289 34.83 27.02 -31.33
N ASP A 290 34.71 25.72 -31.07
CA ASP A 290 33.95 24.77 -31.90
C ASP A 290 32.45 24.70 -31.52
N ASN A 291 32.04 25.42 -30.46
CA ASN A 291 30.69 25.46 -29.91
C ASN A 291 30.12 24.06 -29.54
N ARG A 292 30.98 23.05 -29.33
CA ARG A 292 30.57 21.68 -28.98
C ARG A 292 31.21 21.27 -27.66
N CYS A 293 30.39 21.24 -26.61
CA CYS A 293 30.86 20.79 -25.29
C CYS A 293 31.04 19.26 -25.29
N ASP A 294 32.24 18.76 -25.00
CA ASP A 294 32.54 17.33 -24.84
C ASP A 294 32.84 16.99 -23.38
N ASP A 295 31.84 16.49 -22.65
CA ASP A 295 31.99 16.03 -21.27
C ASP A 295 32.31 14.53 -21.18
N GLN A 296 33.19 14.18 -20.24
CA GLN A 296 33.63 12.79 -20.04
C GLN A 296 33.17 12.33 -18.66
N LEU A 297 31.92 11.90 -18.57
CA LEU A 297 31.30 11.45 -17.33
C LEU A 297 31.66 9.99 -17.02
N GLU A 298 32.08 9.73 -15.78
CA GLU A 298 32.35 8.40 -15.26
C GLU A 298 31.52 8.17 -13.99
N ILE A 299 30.77 7.07 -13.93
CA ILE A 299 29.91 6.72 -12.80
C ILE A 299 30.23 5.35 -12.23
N SER A 300 30.21 5.24 -10.91
CA SER A 300 30.26 3.97 -10.19
C SER A 300 29.38 4.02 -8.94
N PHE A 301 28.89 2.88 -8.48
CA PHE A 301 28.19 2.81 -7.19
C PHE A 301 28.36 1.45 -6.52
N ASN A 302 28.11 1.41 -5.21
CA ASN A 302 28.06 0.17 -4.42
C ASN A 302 26.91 0.21 -3.42
N PHE A 303 26.60 -0.94 -2.78
CA PHE A 303 25.53 -1.07 -1.78
C PHE A 303 25.97 -0.67 -0.35
N SER A 304 26.89 0.29 -0.23
CA SER A 304 27.35 0.86 1.05
C SER A 304 27.80 -0.18 2.09
N GLY A 305 28.44 -1.26 1.63
CA GLY A 305 28.94 -2.36 2.47
C GLY A 305 27.94 -3.51 2.70
N LEU A 306 26.71 -3.42 2.21
CA LEU A 306 25.74 -4.51 2.31
C LEU A 306 26.06 -5.63 1.30
N SER A 307 26.20 -6.86 1.79
CA SER A 307 26.50 -8.04 0.96
C SER A 307 25.28 -8.89 0.61
N THR A 308 24.18 -8.77 1.35
CA THR A 308 22.92 -9.50 1.11
C THR A 308 21.75 -8.67 1.63
N LEU A 309 20.70 -8.52 0.80
CA LEU A 309 19.46 -7.87 1.19
C LEU A 309 18.51 -8.89 1.83
N VAL A 310 18.00 -8.61 3.03
CA VAL A 310 17.00 -9.45 3.68
C VAL A 310 15.66 -8.74 3.69
N VAL A 311 14.77 -9.11 2.77
CA VAL A 311 13.42 -8.54 2.65
C VAL A 311 12.62 -8.79 3.92
N GLY A 312 11.97 -7.75 4.43
CA GLY A 312 11.21 -7.78 5.70
C GLY A 312 12.07 -7.54 6.96
N VAL A 313 13.39 -7.46 6.82
CA VAL A 313 14.34 -7.10 7.89
C VAL A 313 15.10 -5.82 7.58
N THR A 314 15.47 -5.61 6.32
CA THR A 314 16.16 -4.41 5.83
C THR A 314 15.15 -3.44 5.20
N PRO A 315 14.69 -2.39 5.93
CA PRO A 315 13.69 -1.46 5.41
C PRO A 315 14.26 -0.44 4.42
N GLU A 316 15.55 -0.14 4.52
CA GLU A 316 16.25 0.85 3.70
C GLU A 316 17.49 0.23 3.05
N LEU A 317 17.65 0.45 1.75
CA LEU A 317 18.83 0.11 0.96
C LEU A 317 19.58 1.40 0.59
N ASN A 318 20.85 1.50 1.00
CA ASN A 318 21.70 2.64 0.69
C ASN A 318 22.66 2.31 -0.45
N THR A 319 22.68 3.12 -1.51
CA THR A 319 23.68 3.04 -2.58
C THR A 319 24.61 4.24 -2.53
N THR A 320 25.92 4.00 -2.41
CA THR A 320 26.94 5.06 -2.44
C THR A 320 27.42 5.21 -3.86
N VAL A 321 27.26 6.41 -4.43
CA VAL A 321 27.45 6.72 -5.84
C VAL A 321 28.58 7.74 -5.97
N SER A 322 29.53 7.50 -6.86
CA SER A 322 30.54 8.46 -7.29
C SER A 322 30.36 8.78 -8.76
N ILE A 323 30.35 10.07 -9.10
CA ILE A 323 30.37 10.57 -10.47
C ILE A 323 31.49 11.59 -10.63
N GLN A 324 32.24 11.46 -11.73
CA GLN A 324 33.38 12.31 -12.08
C GLN A 324 33.21 12.86 -13.49
N ASN A 325 33.76 14.05 -13.75
CA ASN A 325 33.85 14.64 -15.09
C ASN A 325 35.31 14.92 -15.45
N HIS A 326 35.83 14.23 -16.46
CA HIS A 326 37.21 14.39 -16.94
C HIS A 326 37.34 15.30 -18.18
N GLY A 327 36.21 15.71 -18.77
CA GLY A 327 36.15 16.49 -20.00
C GLY A 327 35.87 17.96 -19.75
N GLU A 328 35.17 18.61 -20.68
CA GLU A 328 34.71 19.99 -20.53
C GLU A 328 33.53 20.12 -19.56
N ASN A 329 33.00 21.33 -19.35
CA ASN A 329 31.86 21.55 -18.46
C ASN A 329 30.63 20.74 -18.93
N SER A 330 30.09 19.91 -18.04
CA SER A 330 28.86 19.16 -18.27
C SER A 330 27.66 20.00 -17.80
N TYR A 331 26.70 20.22 -18.70
CA TYR A 331 25.51 21.04 -18.39
C TYR A 331 24.31 20.15 -18.10
N SER A 332 23.55 20.49 -17.05
CA SER A 332 22.39 19.73 -16.56
C SER A 332 22.68 18.24 -16.30
N THR A 333 23.87 17.93 -15.77
CA THR A 333 24.27 16.55 -15.48
C THR A 333 23.23 15.83 -14.61
N MET A 334 22.84 14.65 -15.05
CA MET A 334 21.84 13.81 -14.37
C MET A 334 22.32 12.38 -14.25
N VAL A 335 21.96 11.75 -13.13
CA VAL A 335 22.14 10.32 -12.87
C VAL A 335 20.76 9.69 -12.76
N GLN A 336 20.43 8.78 -13.67
CA GLN A 336 19.18 8.05 -13.67
C GLN A 336 19.41 6.65 -13.10
N PHE A 337 18.69 6.31 -12.03
CA PHE A 337 18.62 4.95 -11.50
C PHE A 337 17.43 4.22 -12.13
N SER A 338 17.64 2.95 -12.47
CA SER A 338 16.59 1.98 -12.82
C SER A 338 16.63 0.83 -11.81
N TYR A 339 15.48 0.53 -11.22
CA TYR A 339 15.32 -0.48 -10.17
C TYR A 339 13.92 -1.10 -10.19
N PRO A 340 13.72 -2.31 -9.61
CA PRO A 340 12.40 -2.94 -9.56
C PRO A 340 11.37 -2.12 -8.78
N ALA A 341 10.09 -2.23 -9.16
CA ALA A 341 9.01 -1.46 -8.54
C ALA A 341 8.79 -1.71 -7.04
N ALA A 342 9.33 -2.80 -6.52
CA ALA A 342 9.30 -3.13 -5.09
C ALA A 342 10.21 -2.23 -4.23
N LEU A 343 11.05 -1.40 -4.86
CA LEU A 343 11.82 -0.34 -4.22
C LEU A 343 11.19 1.03 -4.52
N SER A 344 11.40 1.98 -3.62
CA SER A 344 11.06 3.39 -3.87
C SER A 344 12.16 4.32 -3.40
N TYR A 345 12.55 5.27 -4.25
CA TYR A 345 13.48 6.32 -3.86
C TYR A 345 12.93 7.14 -2.69
N ARG A 346 13.76 7.35 -1.66
CA ARG A 346 13.40 8.11 -0.46
C ARG A 346 14.14 9.44 -0.33
N ARG A 347 15.47 9.40 -0.39
CA ARG A 347 16.31 10.58 -0.13
C ARG A 347 17.71 10.45 -0.71
N VAL A 348 18.39 11.59 -0.79
CA VAL A 348 19.81 11.68 -1.17
C VAL A 348 20.60 12.43 -0.09
N LEU A 349 21.81 11.97 0.20
CA LEU A 349 22.72 12.59 1.17
C LEU A 349 24.12 12.74 0.55
N LEU A 350 24.64 13.97 0.51
CA LEU A 350 25.97 14.24 0.00
C LEU A 350 27.04 13.88 1.05
N ILE A 351 28.08 13.12 0.67
CA ILE A 351 29.13 12.69 1.61
C ILE A 351 30.32 13.66 1.59
N GLN A 352 30.84 14.03 0.42
CA GLN A 352 31.98 14.93 0.27
C GLN A 352 32.05 15.53 -1.15
N SER A 353 32.50 16.79 -1.25
CA SER A 353 33.05 17.36 -2.49
C SER A 353 34.35 18.10 -2.16
N HIS A 354 35.46 17.67 -2.75
CA HIS A 354 36.70 18.41 -2.63
C HIS A 354 36.55 19.77 -3.36
N ARG A 355 36.72 20.86 -2.61
CA ARG A 355 36.95 22.26 -3.06
C ARG A 355 35.79 23.14 -3.53
N ARG A 356 34.55 22.65 -3.74
CA ARG A 356 33.36 23.52 -4.02
C ARG A 356 32.07 22.89 -3.52
N ALA A 357 31.10 23.70 -3.09
CA ALA A 357 29.78 23.22 -2.68
C ALA A 357 29.07 22.54 -3.87
N VAL A 358 29.00 21.21 -3.86
CA VAL A 358 28.23 20.41 -4.83
C VAL A 358 26.81 20.24 -4.30
N ALA A 359 25.80 20.41 -5.14
CA ALA A 359 24.40 20.15 -4.78
C ALA A 359 23.86 18.96 -5.59
N VAL A 360 23.20 18.01 -4.93
CA VAL A 360 22.49 16.91 -5.59
C VAL A 360 21.03 16.95 -5.16
N LYS A 361 20.13 16.95 -6.15
CA LYS A 361 18.68 16.88 -5.93
C LYS A 361 18.11 15.77 -6.79
N CYS A 362 17.37 14.85 -6.18
CA CYS A 362 16.72 13.79 -6.93
C CYS A 362 15.21 13.86 -6.85
N SER A 363 14.57 13.37 -7.90
CA SER A 363 13.13 13.20 -8.01
C SER A 363 12.84 11.84 -8.62
N SER A 364 11.78 11.19 -8.16
CA SER A 364 11.23 10.00 -8.78
C SER A 364 9.95 10.37 -9.52
N ALA A 365 9.77 9.85 -10.73
CA ALA A 365 8.51 9.99 -11.45
C ALA A 365 7.44 9.12 -10.78
N VAL A 366 6.21 9.62 -10.70
CA VAL A 366 5.07 8.82 -10.22
C VAL A 366 4.76 7.78 -11.30
N GLY A 367 5.25 6.56 -11.12
CA GLY A 367 4.93 5.43 -12.00
C GLY A 367 3.49 4.96 -11.78
N SER A 368 2.84 4.46 -12.84
CA SER A 368 1.59 3.72 -12.70
C SER A 368 1.86 2.39 -11.98
N GLU A 369 0.85 1.84 -11.28
CA GLU A 369 0.98 0.57 -10.55
C GLU A 369 1.35 -0.63 -11.45
N GLU A 370 1.17 -0.49 -12.78
CA GLU A 370 1.45 -1.53 -13.78
C GLU A 370 2.92 -1.63 -14.20
N GLN A 371 3.79 -0.69 -13.81
CA GLN A 371 5.21 -0.71 -14.21
C GLN A 371 6.05 -1.62 -13.31
N THR A 372 6.75 -2.57 -13.91
CA THR A 372 7.65 -3.52 -13.21
C THR A 372 9.00 -2.91 -12.81
N GLN A 373 9.41 -1.82 -13.48
CA GLN A 373 10.60 -1.04 -13.19
C GLN A 373 10.23 0.41 -12.88
N ARG A 374 10.99 1.02 -11.98
CA ARG A 374 10.88 2.43 -11.58
C ARG A 374 12.20 3.14 -11.76
N ASN A 375 12.07 4.46 -11.93
CA ASN A 375 13.18 5.32 -12.27
C ASN A 375 13.25 6.46 -11.26
N CYS A 376 14.45 6.86 -10.85
CA CYS A 376 14.65 8.17 -10.24
C CYS A 376 15.83 8.89 -10.86
N THR A 377 15.69 10.21 -11.01
CA THR A 377 16.68 11.06 -11.63
C THR A 377 17.27 11.97 -10.57
N CYS A 378 18.59 11.97 -10.45
CA CYS A 378 19.38 12.83 -9.58
C CYS A 378 20.12 13.87 -10.42
N HIS A 379 19.80 15.15 -10.24
CA HIS A 379 20.53 16.25 -10.85
C HIS A 379 21.78 16.56 -10.02
N VAL A 380 22.95 16.51 -10.68
CA VAL A 380 24.27 16.69 -10.05
C VAL A 380 24.82 18.06 -10.39
N ASN A 381 25.10 18.86 -9.37
CA ASN A 381 25.67 20.20 -9.45
C ASN A 381 24.96 21.10 -10.48
N HIS A 382 23.62 21.03 -10.50
CA HIS A 382 22.83 21.75 -11.49
C HIS A 382 23.09 23.27 -11.38
N PRO A 383 23.43 23.95 -12.49
CA PRO A 383 23.37 23.46 -13.87
C PRO A 383 24.72 23.13 -14.51
N ILE A 384 25.87 23.30 -13.83
CA ILE A 384 27.19 22.97 -14.40
C ILE A 384 27.98 22.04 -13.48
N PHE A 385 28.23 20.82 -13.93
CA PHE A 385 29.23 19.91 -13.37
C PHE A 385 30.57 20.14 -14.07
N ARG A 386 31.44 20.90 -13.40
CA ARG A 386 32.67 21.46 -14.00
C ARG A 386 33.67 20.37 -14.39
N SER A 387 34.55 20.71 -15.33
CA SER A 387 35.73 19.90 -15.64
C SER A 387 36.55 19.59 -14.38
N GLY A 388 36.94 18.32 -14.22
CA GLY A 388 37.71 17.80 -13.09
C GLY A 388 36.93 17.69 -11.77
N ALA A 389 35.61 17.88 -11.78
CA ALA A 389 34.78 17.77 -10.58
C ALA A 389 34.42 16.31 -10.26
N GLU A 390 34.28 16.03 -8.97
CA GLU A 390 33.77 14.76 -8.43
C GLU A 390 32.62 15.04 -7.45
N ALA A 391 31.59 14.19 -7.48
CA ALA A 391 30.50 14.20 -6.52
C ALA A 391 30.26 12.79 -5.96
N VAL A 392 30.27 12.67 -4.63
CA VAL A 392 29.96 11.42 -3.94
C VAL A 392 28.73 11.60 -3.04
N PHE A 393 27.70 10.80 -3.28
CA PHE A 393 26.44 10.86 -2.54
C PHE A 393 25.85 9.47 -2.27
N VAL A 394 25.04 9.37 -1.22
CA VAL A 394 24.22 8.19 -0.90
C VAL A 394 22.81 8.43 -1.41
N ALA A 395 22.31 7.53 -2.26
CA ALA A 395 20.89 7.43 -2.57
C ALA A 395 20.26 6.32 -1.70
N THR A 396 19.18 6.64 -1.00
CA THR A 396 18.46 5.69 -0.13
C THR A 396 17.14 5.29 -0.80
N PHE A 397 16.89 3.99 -0.86
CA PHE A 397 15.66 3.37 -1.35
C PHE A 397 14.96 2.64 -0.21
N ASP A 398 13.66 2.85 -0.06
CA ASP A 398 12.84 1.99 0.80
C ASP A 398 12.59 0.65 0.11
N VAL A 399 12.58 -0.41 0.90
CA VAL A 399 12.32 -1.78 0.46
C VAL A 399 11.00 -2.24 1.06
N SER A 400 10.02 -2.57 0.23
CA SER A 400 8.74 -3.12 0.71
C SER A 400 8.97 -4.42 1.49
N SER A 401 8.33 -4.56 2.65
CA SER A 401 8.38 -5.79 3.46
C SER A 401 7.79 -7.01 2.75
N GLU A 402 6.96 -6.78 1.75
CA GLU A 402 6.28 -7.81 0.95
C GLU A 402 6.93 -8.01 -0.44
N ALA A 403 7.99 -7.25 -0.75
CA ALA A 403 8.68 -7.30 -2.03
C ALA A 403 9.04 -8.72 -2.48
N ASP A 404 8.71 -9.11 -3.71
CA ASP A 404 9.23 -10.34 -4.31
C ASP A 404 10.28 -9.99 -5.37
N LEU A 405 11.56 -10.07 -4.98
CA LEU A 405 12.70 -9.62 -5.77
C LEU A 405 13.45 -10.79 -6.43
N GLY A 406 12.97 -12.03 -6.28
CA GLY A 406 13.70 -13.23 -6.67
C GLY A 406 14.95 -13.44 -5.81
N ASP A 407 16.01 -14.00 -6.41
CA ASP A 407 17.26 -14.36 -5.72
C ASP A 407 18.32 -13.24 -5.75
N ARG A 408 18.19 -12.28 -6.68
CA ARG A 408 19.16 -11.20 -6.89
C ARG A 408 18.43 -9.90 -7.27
N LEU A 409 18.77 -8.82 -6.57
CA LEU A 409 18.35 -7.47 -6.89
C LEU A 409 19.36 -6.85 -7.85
N GLN A 410 18.88 -6.35 -8.98
CA GLN A 410 19.69 -5.62 -9.95
C GLN A 410 19.29 -4.14 -9.94
N ILE A 411 20.29 -3.26 -9.85
CA ILE A 411 20.12 -1.81 -9.99
C ILE A 411 21.10 -1.32 -11.05
N THR A 412 20.64 -0.40 -11.90
CA THR A 412 21.46 0.26 -12.92
C THR A 412 21.45 1.77 -12.68
N ALA A 413 22.61 2.41 -12.80
CA ALA A 413 22.77 3.85 -12.72
C ALA A 413 23.44 4.37 -14.00
N THR A 414 22.78 5.30 -14.69
CA THR A 414 23.26 5.85 -15.96
C THR A 414 23.41 7.37 -15.84
N ALA A 415 24.58 7.90 -16.17
CA ALA A 415 24.87 9.33 -16.20
C ALA A 415 24.62 9.91 -17.60
N SER A 416 24.11 11.15 -17.68
CA SER A 416 23.92 11.87 -18.95
C SER A 416 23.94 13.39 -18.74
N SER A 417 24.00 14.16 -19.82
CA SER A 417 24.01 15.63 -19.80
C SER A 417 23.32 16.23 -21.03
N ASP A 418 23.06 17.54 -20.99
CA ASP A 418 22.49 18.31 -22.11
C ASP A 418 23.53 18.66 -23.18
N ASN A 419 24.79 18.25 -23.03
CA ASN A 419 25.82 18.50 -24.04
C ASN A 419 25.58 17.70 -25.33
N GLY A 420 24.83 16.60 -25.20
CA GLY A 420 24.52 15.68 -26.30
C GLY A 420 25.69 14.74 -26.60
N GLY A 421 25.38 13.56 -27.12
CA GLY A 421 26.36 12.51 -27.37
C GLY A 421 25.83 11.12 -27.01
N PRO A 422 26.46 10.05 -27.50
CA PRO A 422 26.08 8.68 -27.13
C PRO A 422 26.48 8.39 -25.68
N ILE A 423 25.64 7.64 -24.97
CA ILE A 423 25.98 7.11 -23.64
C ILE A 423 27.10 6.09 -23.80
N THR A 424 28.21 6.29 -23.09
CA THR A 424 29.36 5.37 -23.10
C THR A 424 29.27 4.34 -21.97
N GLU A 425 30.08 3.28 -22.03
CA GLU A 425 30.13 2.28 -20.96
C GLU A 425 30.55 2.87 -19.61
N ARG A 426 31.39 3.91 -19.60
CA ARG A 426 31.81 4.61 -18.36
C ARG A 426 30.67 5.40 -17.72
N MET A 427 29.65 5.73 -18.50
CA MET A 427 28.46 6.45 -18.05
C MET A 427 27.37 5.50 -17.55
N ASN A 428 27.61 4.19 -17.53
CA ASN A 428 26.63 3.21 -17.08
C ASN A 428 27.26 2.21 -16.10
N HIS A 429 26.68 2.09 -14.92
CA HIS A 429 27.10 1.10 -13.93
C HIS A 429 25.92 0.22 -13.53
N GLN A 430 26.14 -1.09 -13.46
CA GLN A 430 25.14 -2.06 -13.01
C GLN A 430 25.73 -2.89 -11.88
N ALA A 431 24.96 -3.05 -10.80
CA ALA A 431 25.35 -3.88 -9.66
C ALA A 431 24.22 -4.81 -9.25
N GLU A 432 24.60 -5.98 -8.73
CA GLU A 432 23.67 -7.01 -8.28
C GLU A 432 23.92 -7.33 -6.81
N LEU A 433 22.84 -7.52 -6.04
CA LEU A 433 22.87 -7.84 -4.63
C LEU A 433 22.07 -9.13 -4.37
N PRO A 434 22.66 -10.16 -3.75
CA PRO A 434 21.92 -11.36 -3.32
C PRO A 434 20.75 -11.01 -2.40
N VAL A 435 19.61 -11.69 -2.58
CA VAL A 435 18.38 -11.46 -1.81
C VAL A 435 18.02 -12.72 -1.01
N LYS A 436 17.66 -12.50 0.26
CA LYS A 436 17.00 -13.48 1.12
C LYS A 436 15.72 -12.90 1.69
N TYR A 437 14.86 -13.76 2.21
CA TYR A 437 13.58 -13.38 2.82
C TYR A 437 13.60 -13.67 4.31
N GLY A 438 13.31 -12.65 5.12
CA GLY A 438 13.16 -12.80 6.56
C GLY A 438 11.86 -13.52 6.90
N ILE A 439 11.97 -14.66 7.57
CA ILE A 439 10.83 -15.43 8.10
C ILE A 439 10.87 -15.39 9.64
N PHE A 440 9.71 -15.58 10.27
CA PHE A 440 9.67 -15.73 11.73
C PHE A 440 8.64 -16.78 12.09
N ILE A 441 9.12 -18.00 12.32
CA ILE A 441 8.27 -19.16 12.60
C ILE A 441 8.58 -19.62 14.01
N VAL A 442 7.51 -19.79 14.79
CA VAL A 442 7.59 -20.19 16.17
C VAL A 442 7.00 -21.58 16.31
N LEU A 443 7.74 -22.44 17.00
CA LEU A 443 7.29 -23.76 17.45
C LEU A 443 7.13 -23.72 18.96
N THR A 444 5.93 -24.02 19.45
CA THR A 444 5.56 -24.02 20.88
C THR A 444 4.89 -25.33 21.26
N SER A 445 4.94 -25.67 22.55
CA SER A 445 4.13 -26.73 23.14
C SER A 445 2.80 -26.19 23.65
N LEU A 446 1.72 -26.94 23.49
CA LEU A 446 0.41 -26.59 24.02
C LEU A 446 0.18 -27.14 25.44
N GLU A 447 -0.55 -26.41 26.28
CA GLU A 447 -0.77 -26.73 27.69
C GLU A 447 -1.57 -28.01 27.90
N GLU A 448 -2.39 -28.40 26.92
CA GLU A 448 -3.20 -29.62 26.91
C GLU A 448 -2.38 -30.89 26.67
N SER A 449 -1.05 -30.78 26.55
CA SER A 449 -0.17 -31.95 26.60
C SER A 449 -0.25 -32.63 27.96
N THR A 450 -0.19 -33.96 27.98
CA THR A 450 -0.10 -34.72 29.23
C THR A 450 1.15 -34.28 29.98
N LYS A 451 1.01 -33.75 31.20
CA LYS A 451 2.16 -33.27 31.99
C LYS A 451 2.70 -34.33 32.94
N TYR A 452 1.80 -35.19 33.44
CA TYR A 452 2.13 -36.12 34.50
C TYR A 452 1.25 -37.38 34.40
N VAL A 453 1.85 -38.54 34.65
CA VAL A 453 1.19 -39.84 34.75
C VAL A 453 1.77 -40.58 35.95
N ASN A 454 0.89 -41.13 36.79
CA ASN A 454 1.29 -41.95 37.92
C ASN A 454 0.78 -43.38 37.80
N PHE A 455 1.51 -44.31 38.39
CA PHE A 455 1.13 -45.72 38.46
C PHE A 455 1.61 -46.36 39.75
N SER A 456 0.84 -47.32 40.26
CA SER A 456 1.20 -48.14 41.41
C SER A 456 2.05 -49.35 40.99
N ALA A 457 2.66 -50.04 41.96
CA ALA A 457 3.42 -51.26 41.69
C ALA A 457 2.56 -52.39 41.05
N GLU A 458 1.26 -52.44 41.33
CA GLU A 458 0.34 -53.44 40.78
C GLU A 458 -0.03 -53.14 39.31
N GLU A 459 0.02 -51.87 38.93
CA GLU A 459 -0.30 -51.38 37.58
C GLU A 459 0.90 -51.38 36.62
N ALA A 460 2.06 -51.91 37.04
CA ALA A 460 3.29 -51.89 36.23
C ALA A 460 3.16 -52.59 34.85
N GLY A 461 2.18 -53.48 34.69
CA GLY A 461 1.85 -54.14 33.42
C GLY A 461 0.82 -53.42 32.55
N THR A 462 0.31 -52.27 32.98
CA THR A 462 -0.71 -51.48 32.27
C THR A 462 -0.10 -50.37 31.42
N SER A 463 -0.94 -49.70 30.63
CA SER A 463 -0.57 -48.53 29.84
C SER A 463 -1.63 -47.44 29.93
N VAL A 464 -1.21 -46.19 29.76
CA VAL A 464 -2.08 -45.00 29.86
C VAL A 464 -1.92 -44.15 28.61
N PRO A 465 -2.99 -43.57 28.06
CA PRO A 465 -2.91 -42.65 26.92
C PRO A 465 -2.14 -41.38 27.29
N VAL A 466 -1.09 -41.10 26.54
CA VAL A 466 -0.27 -39.88 26.64
C VAL A 466 -0.38 -39.13 25.31
N THR A 467 -0.56 -37.81 25.41
CA THR A 467 -0.65 -36.93 24.24
C THR A 467 0.31 -35.76 24.38
N HIS A 468 1.21 -35.58 23.41
CA HIS A 468 2.03 -34.37 23.29
C HIS A 468 1.52 -33.52 22.13
N ARG A 469 1.32 -32.22 22.38
CA ARG A 469 0.76 -31.28 21.40
C ARG A 469 1.74 -30.14 21.13
N TYR A 470 1.95 -29.85 19.86
CA TYR A 470 2.80 -28.77 19.37
C TYR A 470 1.98 -27.81 18.50
N GLU A 471 2.33 -26.54 18.53
CA GLU A 471 1.79 -25.50 17.65
C GLU A 471 2.93 -24.89 16.84
N VAL A 472 2.69 -24.70 15.54
CA VAL A 472 3.59 -24.02 14.62
C VAL A 472 2.90 -22.79 14.08
N LYS A 473 3.51 -21.62 14.26
CA LYS A 473 2.92 -20.33 13.89
C LYS A 473 3.91 -19.47 13.12
N ASN A 474 3.48 -18.90 12.00
CA ASN A 474 4.21 -17.86 11.30
C ASN A 474 3.81 -16.49 11.86
N LEU A 475 4.77 -15.65 12.24
CA LEU A 475 4.55 -14.31 12.77
C LEU A 475 4.85 -13.20 11.75
N ARG A 476 5.20 -13.58 10.51
CA ARG A 476 5.41 -12.65 9.39
C ARG A 476 4.39 -12.93 8.29
N GLN A 477 4.12 -11.91 7.50
CA GLN A 477 3.10 -11.95 6.45
C GLN A 477 3.46 -12.88 5.28
N ARG A 478 4.75 -13.10 5.03
CA ARG A 478 5.20 -13.98 3.94
C ARG A 478 4.91 -15.44 4.27
N SER A 479 4.08 -16.08 3.46
CA SER A 479 3.88 -17.52 3.51
C SER A 479 5.13 -18.25 3.01
N VAL A 480 5.50 -19.33 3.71
CA VAL A 480 6.70 -20.09 3.38
C VAL A 480 6.50 -21.61 3.53
N PRO A 481 7.11 -22.41 2.63
CA PRO A 481 7.15 -23.86 2.77
C PRO A 481 8.18 -24.24 3.83
N ILE A 482 7.78 -25.11 4.76
CA ILE A 482 8.67 -25.62 5.82
C ILE A 482 8.46 -27.11 6.05
N SER A 483 9.41 -27.73 6.74
CA SER A 483 9.25 -29.07 7.30
C SER A 483 9.37 -29.04 8.81
N VAL A 484 8.56 -29.82 9.50
CA VAL A 484 8.64 -30.01 10.95
C VAL A 484 8.92 -31.48 11.22
N THR A 485 10.03 -31.74 11.90
CA THR A 485 10.51 -33.08 12.22
C THR A 485 10.24 -33.36 13.70
N PHE A 486 9.46 -34.39 13.98
CA PHE A 486 9.14 -34.87 15.32
C PHE A 486 9.95 -36.13 15.65
N GLN A 487 10.47 -36.20 16.88
CA GLN A 487 11.17 -37.35 17.42
C GLN A 487 10.62 -37.70 18.78
N PHE A 488 10.32 -38.98 19.00
CA PHE A 488 9.79 -39.47 20.27
C PHE A 488 10.16 -40.93 20.52
N PRO A 489 10.39 -41.32 21.78
CA PRO A 489 10.88 -42.65 22.14
C PRO A 489 9.76 -43.68 22.07
N VAL A 490 10.03 -44.79 21.37
CA VAL A 490 9.07 -45.89 21.20
C VAL A 490 9.51 -47.15 21.94
N GLU A 491 10.81 -47.33 22.13
CA GLU A 491 11.37 -48.54 22.74
C GLU A 491 12.63 -48.23 23.55
N LEU A 492 12.77 -48.86 24.71
CA LEU A 492 13.95 -48.82 25.56
C LEU A 492 14.47 -50.25 25.76
N SER A 493 15.65 -50.55 25.21
CA SER A 493 16.35 -51.84 25.38
C SER A 493 15.47 -53.10 25.17
N GLY A 494 14.63 -53.13 24.13
CA GLY A 494 13.76 -54.27 23.84
C GLY A 494 12.33 -54.15 24.40
N VAL A 495 12.04 -53.13 25.23
CA VAL A 495 10.73 -52.95 25.86
C VAL A 495 10.02 -51.71 25.33
N TRP A 496 8.75 -51.90 24.99
CA TRP A 496 7.89 -50.84 24.47
C TRP A 496 7.67 -49.72 25.49
N VAL A 497 7.90 -48.49 25.05
CA VAL A 497 7.72 -47.26 25.84
C VAL A 497 6.41 -46.60 25.45
N TRP A 498 6.29 -46.18 24.19
CA TRP A 498 5.15 -45.42 23.68
C TRP A 498 4.73 -45.99 22.32
N ASP A 499 3.47 -46.41 22.19
CA ASP A 499 2.95 -47.06 20.98
C ASP A 499 2.52 -46.08 19.85
N ALA A 500 2.85 -44.78 19.98
CA ALA A 500 2.47 -43.77 19.01
C ALA A 500 3.04 -44.09 17.61
N SER A 501 2.16 -44.27 16.62
CA SER A 501 2.55 -44.65 15.27
C SER A 501 2.68 -43.47 14.31
N GLU A 502 1.97 -42.37 14.57
CA GLU A 502 1.87 -41.23 13.67
C GLU A 502 1.81 -39.89 14.42
N VAL A 503 2.07 -38.80 13.69
CA VAL A 503 1.80 -37.44 14.16
C VAL A 503 0.60 -36.92 13.39
N VAL A 504 -0.46 -36.53 14.10
CA VAL A 504 -1.72 -36.10 13.52
C VAL A 504 -1.75 -34.56 13.45
N PRO A 505 -1.72 -33.97 12.25
CA PRO A 505 -1.94 -32.53 12.09
C PRO A 505 -3.43 -32.18 12.27
N SER A 506 -3.71 -31.02 12.86
CA SER A 506 -5.05 -30.45 12.97
C SER A 506 -5.73 -30.20 11.63
N LYS A 507 -4.94 -29.87 10.58
CA LYS A 507 -5.37 -29.70 9.20
C LYS A 507 -4.55 -30.60 8.26
N PRO A 508 -4.99 -31.84 7.97
CA PRO A 508 -4.24 -32.81 7.16
C PRO A 508 -3.98 -32.35 5.71
N GLU A 509 -4.85 -31.49 5.17
CA GLU A 509 -4.72 -30.91 3.84
C GLU A 509 -3.51 -29.96 3.67
N LEU A 510 -3.01 -29.40 4.77
CA LEU A 510 -1.88 -28.46 4.77
C LEU A 510 -0.54 -29.10 5.13
N ALA A 511 -0.55 -30.30 5.71
CA ALA A 511 0.66 -30.98 6.18
C ALA A 511 0.68 -32.47 5.84
N GLN A 512 1.70 -32.89 5.09
CA GLN A 512 1.93 -34.29 4.75
C GLN A 512 3.04 -34.88 5.62
N CYS A 513 2.68 -35.83 6.48
CA CYS A 513 3.60 -36.46 7.44
C CYS A 513 4.04 -37.87 7.01
N ASN A 514 5.35 -38.10 6.94
CA ASN A 514 5.95 -39.38 6.58
C ASN A 514 6.89 -39.87 7.69
N SER A 515 6.90 -41.17 7.95
CA SER A 515 7.88 -41.80 8.86
C SER A 515 9.23 -41.91 8.17
N GLU A 516 10.29 -41.49 8.86
CA GLU A 516 11.68 -41.66 8.45
C GLU A 516 12.34 -42.79 9.28
N VAL A 517 13.60 -43.11 8.95
CA VAL A 517 14.42 -44.04 9.74
C VAL A 517 14.58 -43.49 11.15
N GLY A 518 14.21 -44.30 12.15
CA GLY A 518 14.34 -43.95 13.56
C GLY A 518 15.79 -43.86 14.03
N THR A 519 16.00 -43.29 15.22
CA THR A 519 17.33 -43.24 15.85
C THR A 519 17.49 -44.42 16.82
N PRO A 520 18.63 -45.14 16.78
CA PRO A 520 18.87 -46.23 17.72
C PRO A 520 19.15 -45.69 19.13
N GLY A 521 18.66 -46.39 20.16
CA GLY A 521 18.94 -46.08 21.56
C GLY A 521 20.38 -46.38 21.99
N SER A 522 20.78 -45.79 23.13
CA SER A 522 22.09 -45.99 23.75
C SER A 522 22.14 -47.31 24.54
N LYS A 523 23.30 -47.98 24.51
CA LYS A 523 23.54 -49.19 25.34
C LYS A 523 23.85 -48.87 26.80
N ASP A 524 24.31 -47.65 27.10
CA ASP A 524 24.70 -47.19 28.45
C ASP A 524 23.60 -46.34 29.13
N PHE A 525 22.34 -46.64 28.83
CA PHE A 525 21.20 -45.82 29.25
C PHE A 525 21.08 -45.67 30.78
N VAL A 526 21.47 -46.68 31.56
CA VAL A 526 21.38 -46.65 33.04
C VAL A 526 22.25 -45.54 33.63
N LYS A 527 23.47 -45.34 33.09
CA LYS A 527 24.37 -44.28 33.54
C LYS A 527 23.80 -42.90 33.20
N GLN A 528 23.33 -42.73 31.96
CA GLN A 528 22.71 -41.47 31.52
C GLN A 528 21.47 -41.13 32.33
N MET A 529 20.64 -42.13 32.64
CA MET A 529 19.42 -41.95 33.43
C MET A 529 19.69 -41.61 34.90
N SER A 530 20.82 -42.08 35.45
CA SER A 530 21.26 -41.71 36.80
C SER A 530 21.73 -40.27 36.91
N GLU A 531 22.31 -39.72 35.83
CA GLU A 531 22.75 -38.32 35.77
C GLU A 531 21.55 -37.39 35.51
N ARG A 532 20.65 -37.79 34.61
CA ARG A 532 19.41 -37.09 34.28
C ARG A 532 18.30 -38.08 33.95
N PRO A 533 17.21 -38.15 34.72
CA PRO A 533 16.12 -39.09 34.48
C PRO A 533 15.21 -38.63 33.32
N LEU A 534 15.80 -38.45 32.14
CA LEU A 534 15.16 -38.00 30.90
C LEU A 534 15.20 -39.15 29.89
N LEU A 535 14.02 -39.61 29.47
CA LEU A 535 13.87 -40.55 28.38
C LEU A 535 13.65 -39.76 27.07
N ASP A 536 14.74 -39.47 26.38
CA ASP A 536 14.75 -38.82 25.06
C ASP A 536 15.39 -39.73 23.99
N CYS A 537 15.55 -39.20 22.78
CA CYS A 537 16.09 -39.92 21.63
C CYS A 537 17.61 -40.13 21.64
N SER A 538 18.31 -39.61 22.65
CA SER A 538 19.71 -39.96 22.90
C SER A 538 19.83 -41.28 23.68
N VAL A 539 18.80 -41.63 24.45
CA VAL A 539 18.77 -42.80 25.33
C VAL A 539 17.96 -43.94 24.72
N ALA A 540 16.75 -43.66 24.25
CA ALA A 540 15.81 -44.64 23.74
C ALA A 540 15.81 -44.72 22.21
N THR A 541 15.33 -45.84 21.67
CA THR A 541 15.06 -45.97 20.24
C THR A 541 13.84 -45.11 19.91
N CYS A 542 14.02 -44.13 19.03
CA CYS A 542 12.98 -43.18 18.66
C CYS A 542 12.44 -43.38 17.27
N LYS A 543 11.17 -43.06 17.10
CA LYS A 543 10.57 -42.85 15.80
C LYS A 543 10.77 -41.40 15.37
N LYS A 544 11.06 -41.21 14.08
CA LYS A 544 11.23 -39.89 13.46
C LYS A 544 10.13 -39.70 12.42
N ILE A 545 9.34 -38.64 12.55
CA ILE A 545 8.25 -38.32 11.62
C ILE A 545 8.47 -36.91 11.09
N ARG A 546 8.51 -36.77 9.77
CA ARG A 546 8.70 -35.48 9.09
C ARG A 546 7.42 -35.04 8.40
N CYS A 547 6.90 -33.89 8.79
CA CYS A 547 5.72 -33.26 8.23
C CYS A 547 6.10 -32.09 7.33
N ARG A 548 5.77 -32.16 6.04
CA ARG A 548 5.98 -31.08 5.07
C ARG A 548 4.75 -30.19 4.98
N ILE A 549 4.96 -28.89 5.15
CA ILE A 549 3.92 -27.85 5.08
C ILE A 549 4.20 -27.01 3.84
N ALA A 550 3.26 -26.99 2.88
CA ALA A 550 3.46 -26.32 1.59
C ALA A 550 3.40 -24.78 1.70
N SER A 551 2.55 -24.26 2.59
CA SER A 551 2.29 -22.83 2.75
C SER A 551 1.82 -22.57 4.18
N LEU A 552 2.62 -21.88 4.99
CA LEU A 552 2.25 -21.48 6.37
C LEU A 552 2.01 -19.97 6.45
N GLU A 553 0.74 -19.58 6.59
CA GLU A 553 0.31 -18.16 6.65
C GLU A 553 0.36 -17.58 8.09
N MET A 554 0.48 -16.25 8.20
CA MET A 554 0.68 -15.51 9.46
C MET A 554 -0.41 -15.71 10.55
N GLN A 555 -1.62 -16.07 10.15
CA GLN A 555 -2.77 -16.22 11.05
C GLN A 555 -3.38 -17.62 11.03
N GLN A 556 -2.64 -18.60 10.49
CA GLN A 556 -3.06 -19.99 10.45
C GLN A 556 -2.09 -20.86 11.24
N PRO A 557 -2.16 -20.86 12.59
CA PRO A 557 -1.38 -21.79 13.39
C PRO A 557 -1.79 -23.22 13.03
N LEU A 558 -0.79 -24.11 13.01
CA LEU A 558 -0.99 -25.51 12.73
C LEU A 558 -0.57 -26.34 13.93
N GLU A 559 -1.52 -27.05 14.50
CA GLU A 559 -1.26 -27.95 15.62
C GLU A 559 -0.90 -29.36 15.15
N PHE A 560 0.00 -30.01 15.87
CA PHE A 560 0.42 -31.39 15.67
C PHE A 560 0.29 -32.17 16.98
N MET A 561 -0.29 -33.36 16.90
CA MET A 561 -0.53 -34.22 18.06
C MET A 561 0.16 -35.56 17.91
N ILE A 562 0.93 -35.94 18.92
CA ILE A 562 1.48 -37.28 19.09
C ILE A 562 0.62 -37.96 20.15
N LYS A 563 -0.12 -39.00 19.76
CA LYS A 563 -1.03 -39.73 20.65
C LYS A 563 -0.72 -41.22 20.64
N GLY A 564 -0.62 -41.81 21.82
CA GLY A 564 -0.41 -43.23 22.00
C GLY A 564 -0.45 -43.60 23.48
N ASN A 565 -0.50 -44.88 23.80
CA ASN A 565 -0.41 -45.40 25.14
C ASN A 565 1.06 -45.59 25.54
N VAL A 566 1.39 -45.13 26.74
CA VAL A 566 2.70 -45.34 27.37
C VAL A 566 2.61 -46.50 28.34
N SER A 567 3.45 -47.51 28.15
CA SER A 567 3.59 -48.66 29.06
C SER A 567 4.35 -48.25 30.32
N PHE A 568 4.14 -48.92 31.45
CA PHE A 568 4.93 -48.70 32.67
C PHE A 568 6.05 -49.72 32.89
N GLN A 569 6.13 -50.76 32.06
CA GLN A 569 7.09 -51.86 32.24
C GLN A 569 8.56 -51.38 32.17
N TRP A 570 8.86 -50.48 31.23
CA TRP A 570 10.22 -49.96 31.03
C TRP A 570 10.74 -49.13 32.21
N VAL A 571 9.86 -48.51 33.01
CA VAL A 571 10.25 -47.67 34.15
C VAL A 571 11.04 -48.47 35.18
N SER A 572 10.71 -49.75 35.37
CA SER A 572 11.42 -50.65 36.27
C SER A 572 12.91 -50.85 35.92
N GLN A 573 13.26 -50.72 34.64
CA GLN A 573 14.64 -50.87 34.14
C GLN A 573 15.52 -49.67 34.46
N THR A 574 14.90 -48.52 34.72
CA THR A 574 15.59 -47.24 34.93
C THR A 574 16.12 -47.07 36.35
N GLN A 575 15.61 -47.84 37.31
CA GLN A 575 15.87 -47.71 38.75
C GLN A 575 15.48 -46.33 39.34
N GLN A 576 14.71 -45.52 38.60
CA GLN A 576 14.24 -44.21 39.06
C GLN A 576 12.77 -44.27 39.49
N GLN A 577 12.42 -43.49 40.50
CA GLN A 577 11.01 -43.30 40.89
C GLN A 577 10.27 -42.34 39.97
N LYS A 578 10.98 -41.39 39.35
CA LYS A 578 10.44 -40.39 38.42
C LYS A 578 11.29 -40.36 37.17
N VAL A 579 10.66 -40.47 36.00
CA VAL A 579 11.32 -40.32 34.70
C VAL A 579 10.51 -39.38 33.82
N SER A 580 11.17 -38.46 33.13
CA SER A 580 10.52 -37.54 32.20
C SER A 580 10.61 -38.11 30.77
N LEU A 581 9.48 -38.49 30.21
CA LEU A 581 9.32 -38.88 28.80
C LEU A 581 9.35 -37.63 27.93
N VAL A 582 10.30 -37.54 27.00
CA VAL A 582 10.51 -36.33 26.19
C VAL A 582 10.25 -36.62 24.71
N SER A 583 9.43 -35.80 24.06
CA SER A 583 9.45 -35.69 22.60
C SER A 583 10.02 -34.34 22.18
N GLU A 584 10.58 -34.31 20.97
CA GLU A 584 11.18 -33.13 20.37
C GLU A 584 10.58 -32.85 19.01
N ALA A 585 10.39 -31.56 18.71
CA ALA A 585 10.03 -31.09 17.38
C ALA A 585 11.05 -30.05 16.90
N ARG A 586 11.38 -30.06 15.60
CA ARG A 586 12.33 -29.13 14.97
C ARG A 586 11.84 -28.66 13.60
N ILE A 587 11.96 -27.36 13.33
CA ILE A 587 11.64 -26.72 12.06
C ILE A 587 12.88 -26.75 11.15
N GLU A 588 12.65 -27.09 9.88
CA GLU A 588 13.61 -27.06 8.79
C GLU A 588 13.04 -26.22 7.63
N TYR A 589 13.88 -25.40 7.01
CA TYR A 589 13.52 -24.51 5.90
C TYR A 589 14.72 -24.32 4.96
N GLU A 590 14.49 -23.74 3.80
CA GLU A 590 15.55 -23.51 2.80
C GLU A 590 16.42 -22.30 3.15
N GLU A 591 17.57 -22.53 3.79
CA GLU A 591 18.50 -21.48 4.28
C GLU A 591 19.11 -20.61 3.17
N LYS A 592 19.10 -21.08 1.92
CA LYS A 592 19.54 -20.29 0.76
C LYS A 592 18.59 -19.13 0.48
N LYS A 593 17.29 -19.37 0.62
CA LYS A 593 16.22 -18.42 0.30
C LYS A 593 15.72 -17.65 1.51
N TYR A 594 15.68 -18.28 2.68
CA TYR A 594 15.10 -17.71 3.89
C TYR A 594 16.12 -17.58 5.03
N THR A 595 15.87 -16.62 5.92
CA THR A 595 16.65 -16.43 7.16
C THR A 595 15.72 -16.10 8.33
N GLN A 596 16.03 -16.59 9.53
CA GLN A 596 15.28 -16.31 10.75
C GLN A 596 16.19 -16.18 11.97
N LYS A 597 15.62 -15.70 13.08
CA LYS A 597 16.33 -15.54 14.36
C LYS A 597 16.43 -16.87 15.10
N GLU A 598 17.62 -17.19 15.64
CA GLU A 598 17.87 -18.41 16.41
C GLU A 598 17.02 -18.48 17.70
N GLY A 599 16.60 -19.69 18.10
CA GLY A 599 15.95 -19.97 19.39
C GLY A 599 14.50 -20.47 19.35
N PHE A 600 13.76 -20.30 18.24
CA PHE A 600 12.34 -20.73 18.11
C PHE A 600 12.13 -21.91 17.15
N VAL A 601 13.22 -22.52 16.67
CA VAL A 601 13.20 -23.58 15.67
C VAL A 601 13.08 -24.99 16.25
N GLN A 602 13.19 -25.14 17.57
CA GLN A 602 13.17 -26.44 18.25
C GLN A 602 12.46 -26.31 19.59
N HIS A 603 11.63 -27.28 19.95
CA HIS A 603 10.93 -27.31 21.23
C HIS A 603 10.73 -28.75 21.71
N GLN A 604 10.77 -28.95 23.02
CA GLN A 604 10.55 -30.24 23.67
C GLN A 604 9.28 -30.23 24.52
N VAL A 605 8.60 -31.37 24.63
CA VAL A 605 7.45 -31.61 25.52
C VAL A 605 7.80 -32.76 26.44
N GLN A 606 7.47 -32.61 27.73
CA GLN A 606 7.83 -33.57 28.76
C GLN A 606 6.59 -34.06 29.51
N THR A 607 6.43 -35.38 29.60
CA THR A 607 5.50 -36.05 30.52
C THR A 607 6.28 -36.68 31.65
N VAL A 608 6.02 -36.30 32.90
CA VAL A 608 6.63 -36.93 34.06
C VAL A 608 5.88 -38.22 34.39
N VAL A 609 6.59 -39.36 34.34
CA VAL A 609 6.08 -40.68 34.71
C VAL A 609 6.62 -41.03 36.09
N GLU A 610 5.74 -41.17 37.07
CA GLU A 610 6.10 -41.41 38.47
C GLU A 610 5.47 -42.68 39.02
N ARG A 611 6.29 -43.51 39.67
CA ARG A 611 5.83 -44.68 40.41
C ARG A 611 5.55 -44.28 41.85
N TYR A 612 4.32 -44.46 42.31
CA TYR A 612 3.95 -44.22 43.71
C TYR A 612 3.75 -45.52 44.49
N GLU A 613 4.03 -45.47 45.79
CA GLU A 613 3.84 -46.60 46.70
C GLU A 613 2.47 -46.48 47.39
N VAL A 614 1.65 -47.52 47.26
CA VAL A 614 0.38 -47.61 47.97
C VAL A 614 0.68 -48.02 49.42
N TYR A 615 0.61 -47.05 50.34
CA TYR A 615 0.79 -47.33 51.76
C TYR A 615 -0.43 -48.07 52.33
N ASN A 616 -0.20 -49.25 52.90
CA ASN A 616 -1.23 -49.98 53.62
C ASN A 616 -1.39 -49.38 55.02
N TYR A 617 -2.47 -48.61 55.24
CA TYR A 617 -2.77 -47.97 56.53
C TYR A 617 -3.28 -48.94 57.61
N LEU A 618 -3.58 -50.20 57.26
CA LEU A 618 -4.15 -51.20 58.18
C LEU A 618 -3.31 -51.43 59.45
N PRO A 619 -1.97 -51.54 59.39
CA PRO A 619 -1.13 -51.69 60.59
C PRO A 619 -1.15 -50.44 61.48
N ILE A 620 -1.25 -49.24 60.88
CA ILE A 620 -1.30 -47.97 61.60
C ILE A 620 -2.65 -47.80 62.30
N ILE A 621 -3.75 -48.16 61.62
CA ILE A 621 -5.10 -48.11 62.18
C ILE A 621 -5.25 -49.13 63.33
N VAL A 622 -4.79 -50.37 63.12
CA VAL A 622 -4.80 -51.41 64.16
C VAL A 622 -3.91 -51.01 65.33
N GLY A 623 -2.70 -50.51 65.07
CA GLY A 623 -1.77 -50.04 66.10
C GLY A 623 -2.30 -48.85 66.89
N SER A 624 -2.93 -47.88 66.23
CA SER A 624 -3.54 -46.72 66.89
C SER A 624 -4.77 -47.09 67.72
N SER A 625 -5.58 -48.04 67.23
CA SER A 625 -6.77 -48.53 67.95
C SER A 625 -6.39 -49.33 69.19
N VAL A 626 -5.41 -50.24 69.08
CA VAL A 626 -4.90 -51.03 70.21
C VAL A 626 -4.17 -50.12 71.20
N GLY A 627 -3.32 -49.20 70.72
CA GLY A 627 -2.63 -48.23 71.56
C GLY A 627 -3.61 -47.29 72.30
N GLY A 628 -4.67 -46.85 71.62
CA GLY A 628 -5.73 -46.04 72.21
C GLY A 628 -6.51 -46.78 73.30
N LEU A 629 -6.85 -48.05 73.07
CA LEU A 629 -7.52 -48.90 74.08
C LEU A 629 -6.63 -49.18 75.30
N VAL A 630 -5.33 -49.42 75.10
CA VAL A 630 -4.36 -49.62 76.18
C VAL A 630 -4.18 -48.33 76.99
N LEU A 631 -4.08 -47.18 76.32
CA LEU A 631 -4.00 -45.88 76.98
C LEU A 631 -5.27 -45.58 77.78
N LEU A 632 -6.45 -45.87 77.22
CA LEU A 632 -7.74 -45.73 77.91
C LEU A 632 -7.77 -46.61 79.17
N ALA A 633 -7.35 -47.88 79.06
CA ALA A 633 -7.29 -48.81 80.18
C ALA A 633 -6.38 -48.30 81.31
N LEU A 634 -5.19 -47.77 80.96
CA LEU A 634 -4.26 -47.17 81.92
C LEU A 634 -4.84 -45.93 82.59
N ILE A 635 -5.52 -45.05 81.83
CA ILE A 635 -6.20 -43.88 82.38
C ILE A 635 -7.31 -44.31 83.33
N THR A 636 -8.15 -45.28 82.97
CA THR A 636 -9.19 -45.80 83.87
C THR A 636 -8.62 -46.43 85.13
N ALA A 637 -7.50 -47.16 85.04
CA ALA A 637 -6.83 -47.73 86.21
C ALA A 637 -6.26 -46.64 87.13
N ALA A 638 -5.67 -45.59 86.56
CA ALA A 638 -5.19 -44.43 87.31
C ALA A 638 -6.34 -43.68 87.99
N LEU A 639 -7.44 -43.42 87.28
CA LEU A 639 -8.65 -42.78 87.83
C LEU A 639 -9.30 -43.62 88.93
N TYR A 640 -9.30 -44.95 88.81
CA TYR A 640 -9.78 -45.86 89.85
C TYR A 640 -8.89 -45.82 91.10
N LYS A 641 -7.56 -45.83 90.91
CA LYS A 641 -6.59 -45.78 92.02
C LYS A 641 -6.56 -44.43 92.73
N LEU A 642 -6.88 -43.34 92.02
CA LEU A 642 -7.04 -41.98 92.56
C LEU A 642 -8.43 -41.74 93.20
N GLY A 643 -9.30 -42.76 93.26
CA GLY A 643 -10.55 -42.71 94.03
C GLY A 643 -11.72 -41.98 93.34
N PHE A 644 -11.61 -41.69 92.04
CA PHE A 644 -12.62 -40.90 91.31
C PHE A 644 -14.00 -41.59 91.22
N PHE A 645 -14.06 -42.92 91.32
CA PHE A 645 -15.31 -43.70 91.19
C PHE A 645 -15.98 -44.11 92.52
N LYS A 646 -15.57 -43.55 93.66
CA LYS A 646 -16.30 -43.72 94.93
C LYS A 646 -17.22 -42.51 95.18
N ARG A 647 -18.50 -42.62 94.85
CA ARG A 647 -19.52 -41.70 95.41
C ARG A 647 -20.89 -42.34 95.64
N GLN A 648 -21.47 -41.90 96.76
CA GLN A 648 -22.61 -42.41 97.51
C GLN A 648 -23.95 -42.27 96.77
N TYR A 649 -24.52 -43.39 96.32
CA TYR A 649 -25.89 -43.45 95.77
C TYR A 649 -26.98 -43.51 96.87
N LYS A 650 -26.59 -43.68 98.14
CA LYS A 650 -27.53 -43.99 99.25
C LYS A 650 -28.18 -42.76 99.91
N GLN A 651 -27.71 -41.54 99.63
CA GLN A 651 -28.25 -40.30 100.22
C GLN A 651 -29.15 -39.48 99.27
N MET A 652 -29.23 -39.84 97.98
CA MET A 652 -30.08 -39.12 97.00
C MET A 652 -31.46 -39.77 96.79
N MET A 653 -31.77 -40.89 97.48
CA MET A 653 -33.07 -41.58 97.37
C MET A 653 -34.09 -41.19 98.46
N GLU A 654 -33.71 -40.43 99.50
CA GLU A 654 -34.63 -40.04 100.60
C GLU A 654 -35.30 -38.66 100.38
N ASP A 655 -34.78 -37.79 99.51
CA ASP A 655 -35.31 -36.43 99.29
C ASP A 655 -36.17 -36.27 98.01
N ALA A 656 -36.57 -37.36 97.35
CA ALA A 656 -37.31 -37.34 96.09
C ALA A 656 -38.73 -37.94 96.16
N VAL A 657 -39.34 -37.95 97.35
CA VAL A 657 -40.75 -38.32 97.57
C VAL A 657 -41.48 -37.15 98.23
N GLU A 658 -41.72 -36.08 97.46
CA GLU A 658 -42.84 -35.13 97.67
C GLU A 658 -42.79 -34.03 96.61
N ALA A 659 -43.60 -34.19 95.55
CA ALA A 659 -44.35 -33.13 94.87
C ALA A 659 -44.92 -33.70 93.56
N GLU A 660 -46.08 -34.37 93.68
CA GLU A 660 -46.99 -34.65 92.58
C GLU A 660 -47.69 -33.37 92.10
N GLY A 661 -47.96 -33.31 90.79
CA GLY A 661 -49.22 -32.75 90.26
C GLY A 661 -49.11 -31.54 89.31
N PRO A 662 -50.17 -31.27 88.51
CA PRO A 662 -50.38 -31.90 87.20
C PRO A 662 -50.65 -30.88 86.05
N GLY A 663 -50.81 -31.39 84.81
CA GLY A 663 -51.00 -30.66 83.53
C GLY A 663 -52.31 -29.84 83.38
N PRO A 664 -52.91 -29.60 82.17
CA PRO A 664 -52.72 -30.30 80.88
C PRO A 664 -52.90 -29.45 79.57
N THR A 665 -52.96 -30.17 78.42
CA THR A 665 -53.70 -29.95 77.13
C THR A 665 -53.21 -28.86 76.14
N GLN A 666 -52.67 -29.23 74.95
CA GLN A 666 -53.28 -29.72 73.68
C GLN A 666 -53.90 -28.62 72.78
N SER A 667 -53.35 -28.41 71.56
CA SER A 667 -54.00 -28.83 70.30
C SER A 667 -53.21 -28.45 69.03
N ALA A 668 -53.27 -29.37 68.06
CA ALA A 668 -52.68 -29.53 66.72
C ALA A 668 -52.80 -28.40 65.67
N ALA A 669 -51.90 -28.44 64.66
CA ALA A 669 -52.15 -28.57 63.20
C ALA A 669 -50.79 -28.47 62.46
N ALA A 670 -50.24 -29.52 61.80
CA ALA A 670 -50.59 -30.18 60.52
C ALA A 670 -49.73 -29.68 59.33
N GLY A 671 -49.10 -30.63 58.61
CA GLY A 671 -48.80 -30.51 57.17
C GLY A 671 -47.34 -30.28 56.73
N ASN A 672 -46.68 -31.36 56.29
CA ASN A 672 -45.39 -31.46 55.56
C ASN A 672 -45.60 -31.26 54.01
N PRO A 673 -44.58 -31.33 53.11
CA PRO A 673 -43.42 -30.46 52.82
C PRO A 673 -43.25 -30.31 51.25
N PRO A 674 -42.07 -30.41 50.56
CA PRO A 674 -40.76 -29.71 50.56
C PRO A 674 -40.32 -29.16 49.15
N ALA A 675 -39.10 -28.58 49.04
CA ALA A 675 -38.08 -28.69 47.94
C ALA A 675 -37.26 -27.37 47.78
N SER A 676 -35.95 -27.33 48.08
CA SER A 676 -34.76 -27.47 47.18
C SER A 676 -34.61 -26.33 46.15
N ASP A 677 -33.45 -25.77 45.78
CA ASP A 677 -32.04 -25.94 46.17
C ASP A 677 -31.25 -24.76 45.58
N ALA A 678 -30.11 -24.46 46.22
CA ALA A 678 -28.86 -23.79 45.80
C ALA A 678 -28.75 -22.86 44.56
N PRO A 679 -27.90 -21.80 44.64
CA PRO A 679 -27.24 -21.22 43.48
C PRO A 679 -25.78 -21.70 43.33
N LYS A 680 -25.37 -21.96 42.09
CA LYS A 680 -23.96 -21.93 41.63
C LYS A 680 -23.76 -20.68 40.78
N GLN A 681 -22.73 -19.89 41.07
CA GLN A 681 -21.44 -19.93 40.36
C GLN A 681 -20.42 -19.08 41.10
#